data_AF-A0A918KRC8-F1
#
_entry.id   AF-A0A918KRC8-F1
#
_cell.length_a   1.000
_cell.length_b   1.000
_cell.length_c   1.000
_cell.angle_alpha   90.00
_cell.angle_beta   90.00
_cell.angle_gamma   90.00
#
_symmetry.space_group_name_H-M   'P 1'
#
loop_
_entity.id
_entity.type
_entity.pdbx_description
1 polymer ?
#
loop_
_entity_poly.entity_id
_entity_poly.type
_entity_poly.pdbx_seq_one_letter_code
_entity_poly.pdbx_strand_id
1 'polypeptide(L)'
;MARTEPRDRANRALLVGVPVYDAKAPDDPHGVPGDIPAVEHNLTHLTEALIRGRVFREDEVVQCRPRGVDEFHQALDGAVAEAGGLLLLYFAGHGALPSAGDELWLQMRNAKTVPGATAVFQGACAWSSVLTVLATARARHVVVILDCCNAGNAAQVWDGFSDADKRFVSVLMGVQANSRVDAGDPDTPTPFTRRLVSFLTEGVDDSGEVTFATLAEALREDMPRRGALTLRDEPWTPQYRVGTSGKDVRLAVVGAGPVPSSSPSPRPEPSAPEPPVPVPSLRDRVRAALAGVLRRSRALPYPPLQGRLRSLSAGLRRHGRLAVAVLTVLLLTGTGLLTYALVTGPRTTCAPPLELRLLTDPELEPTVRRATDTYLTSAANLTGDGCRRSGITVYSARAADAVTALREQSDQWQEPPSTGDDVNPQRDVGPQPDIWIPASSSSVSRAEPDGVGGAFVTLEGDATPFAYSPTVLAVPQAMALEATRERTGRPLAELLAKLRGKGGEVRRADPESTDSALLAAVGLYGAGGRDATAADRTVTAGEAAEAERVLERSGPPDPTGADLLCALPGDDAADKRTAVLVPEFLMRSGVGCAAATRTQRMAEYPQDVPGLDPVFVRVRWEEGDRDGPARDDAVRRFEKWLTTKDRGLAVFGEDGFRGPRGDHAPLDDEEDAEDPGTGEGTLRVPGALAGAVPGTAMESSLAAYRDADGPGRVLFLLDSSGSMGDLWEGPGGGPGIVAQSLGGLGGRDEYGVWAVADQPGGDHAHSVLLSMGRHTREEAERTLDRHARVHDAEADPYTALKAALGEMARRGAEDPRPQLIVLVTDDEDDDRLRGARLTDLLDAAREGQVPVVTAILEGGTCDRGEPDARLAEASGGRCLDTGDDLVAGLRDEVSRTGTGRE
;
A
#
# COMPACT_ATOMS: atom_id res chain seq x y z
N MET A 1 -1.59 -3.85 -33.64
CA MET A 1 -0.70 -2.97 -32.85
C MET A 1 0.52 -2.59 -33.69
N ALA A 2 1.00 -1.35 -33.57
CA ALA A 2 2.20 -0.91 -34.28
C ALA A 2 3.45 -1.46 -33.56
N ARG A 3 4.39 -2.06 -34.30
CA ARG A 3 5.57 -2.75 -33.75
C ARG A 3 6.75 -1.79 -33.65
N THR A 4 7.53 -1.85 -32.57
CA THR A 4 8.71 -0.98 -32.36
C THR A 4 10.00 -1.79 -32.39
N GLU A 5 11.00 -1.31 -33.14
CA GLU A 5 12.32 -1.94 -33.24
C GLU A 5 13.20 -1.52 -32.06
N PRO A 6 13.63 -2.44 -31.15
CA PRO A 6 14.30 -2.04 -29.91
C PRO A 6 15.74 -1.54 -30.07
N ARG A 7 16.36 -1.67 -31.25
CA ARG A 7 17.82 -1.54 -31.42
C ARG A 7 18.34 -0.12 -31.75
N ASP A 8 17.48 0.87 -31.88
CA ASP A 8 17.92 2.25 -32.18
C ASP A 8 18.63 2.95 -31.00
N ARG A 9 18.52 2.38 -29.79
CA ARG A 9 19.01 2.93 -28.52
C ARG A 9 19.54 1.82 -27.60
N ALA A 10 20.22 2.20 -26.53
CA ALA A 10 20.79 1.25 -25.57
C ALA A 10 19.69 0.48 -24.81
N ASN A 11 19.75 -0.85 -24.86
CA ASN A 11 18.88 -1.74 -24.09
C ASN A 11 19.59 -2.15 -22.80
N ARG A 12 18.82 -2.43 -21.74
CA ARG A 12 19.30 -2.99 -20.48
C ARG A 12 18.34 -4.03 -19.95
N ALA A 13 18.89 -5.16 -19.52
CA ALA A 13 18.18 -6.20 -18.79
C ALA A 13 18.81 -6.31 -17.40
N LEU A 14 18.03 -6.09 -16.35
CA LEU A 14 18.41 -6.36 -14.97
C LEU A 14 17.67 -7.62 -14.52
N LEU A 15 18.41 -8.69 -14.26
CA LEU A 15 17.87 -9.97 -13.79
C LEU A 15 18.21 -10.11 -12.30
N VAL A 16 17.23 -9.92 -11.45
CA VAL A 16 17.34 -10.00 -9.99
C VAL A 16 16.88 -11.37 -9.53
N GLY A 17 17.73 -12.08 -8.80
CA GLY A 17 17.39 -13.39 -8.24
C GLY A 17 17.89 -13.53 -6.81
N VAL A 18 17.04 -14.04 -5.93
CA VAL A 18 17.36 -14.27 -4.51
C VAL A 18 17.26 -15.77 -4.21
N PRO A 19 18.34 -16.54 -4.42
CA PRO A 19 18.31 -17.99 -4.24
C PRO A 19 18.51 -18.45 -2.79
N VAL A 20 19.11 -17.60 -1.95
CA VAL A 20 19.47 -17.92 -0.57
C VAL A 20 19.08 -16.78 0.35
N TYR A 21 18.56 -17.13 1.53
CA TYR A 21 18.09 -16.22 2.56
C TYR A 21 18.84 -16.42 3.89
N ASP A 22 19.04 -15.32 4.61
CA ASP A 22 19.81 -15.32 5.86
C ASP A 22 18.97 -15.75 7.07
N ALA A 23 17.66 -15.46 7.08
CA ALA A 23 16.70 -15.88 8.10
C ALA A 23 15.63 -16.77 7.47
N LYS A 24 15.45 -17.99 7.99
CA LYS A 24 14.61 -19.02 7.38
C LYS A 24 13.78 -19.75 8.43
N ALA A 25 12.53 -20.03 8.13
CA ALA A 25 11.71 -20.91 8.93
C ALA A 25 12.18 -22.38 8.78
N PRO A 26 12.10 -23.21 9.83
CA PRO A 26 11.67 -22.88 11.20
C PRO A 26 12.78 -22.32 12.09
N ASP A 27 14.03 -22.23 11.62
CA ASP A 27 15.20 -21.83 12.44
C ASP A 27 15.13 -20.39 12.97
N ASP A 28 14.46 -19.50 12.22
CA ASP A 28 14.08 -18.15 12.63
C ASP A 28 12.56 -18.01 12.50
N PRO A 29 11.81 -17.71 13.58
CA PRO A 29 10.35 -17.59 13.55
C PRO A 29 9.85 -16.43 12.68
N HIS A 30 10.73 -15.50 12.33
CA HIS A 30 10.47 -14.40 11.38
C HIS A 30 11.16 -14.61 10.03
N GLY A 31 11.75 -15.78 9.81
CA GLY A 31 12.42 -16.13 8.57
C GLY A 31 11.45 -16.36 7.41
N VAL A 32 11.95 -16.22 6.19
CA VAL A 32 11.19 -16.61 4.99
C VAL A 32 11.01 -18.14 4.94
N PRO A 33 10.10 -18.69 4.11
CA PRO A 33 9.82 -20.13 4.07
C PRO A 33 11.04 -21.03 3.78
N GLY A 34 12.08 -20.52 3.13
CA GLY A 34 13.29 -21.29 2.84
C GLY A 34 14.11 -20.70 1.70
N ASP A 35 15.18 -21.39 1.31
CA ASP A 35 15.98 -21.06 0.12
C ASP A 35 15.25 -21.46 -1.16
N ILE A 36 15.60 -20.82 -2.29
CA ILE A 36 15.04 -21.13 -3.62
C ILE A 36 16.18 -21.39 -4.62
N PRO A 37 16.89 -22.54 -4.55
CA PRO A 37 18.06 -22.80 -5.39
C PRO A 37 17.79 -22.71 -6.90
N ALA A 38 16.57 -23.08 -7.33
CA ALA A 38 16.11 -22.98 -8.72
C ALA A 38 16.29 -21.57 -9.33
N VAL A 39 16.28 -20.52 -8.51
CA VAL A 39 16.50 -19.13 -8.96
C VAL A 39 17.90 -18.91 -9.54
N GLU A 40 18.92 -19.68 -9.12
CA GLU A 40 20.24 -19.60 -9.75
C GLU A 40 20.20 -20.02 -11.23
N HIS A 41 19.41 -21.06 -11.51
CA HIS A 41 19.19 -21.56 -12.85
C HIS A 41 18.32 -20.61 -13.67
N ASN A 42 17.33 -19.95 -13.05
CA ASN A 42 16.53 -18.91 -13.71
C ASN A 42 17.43 -17.84 -14.37
N LEU A 43 18.32 -17.22 -13.58
CA LEU A 43 19.16 -16.12 -14.06
C LEU A 43 20.09 -16.57 -15.19
N THR A 44 20.68 -17.76 -15.07
CA THR A 44 21.60 -18.32 -16.07
C THR A 44 20.88 -18.56 -17.39
N HIS A 45 19.78 -19.31 -17.37
CA HIS A 45 19.06 -19.69 -18.58
C HIS A 45 18.36 -18.50 -19.25
N LEU A 46 17.82 -17.56 -18.47
CA LEU A 46 17.21 -16.35 -19.01
C LEU A 46 18.24 -15.43 -19.66
N THR A 47 19.44 -15.32 -19.09
CA THR A 47 20.56 -14.56 -19.72
C THR A 47 20.86 -15.12 -21.11
N GLU A 48 21.02 -16.43 -21.23
CA GLU A 48 21.29 -17.09 -22.51
C GLU A 48 20.16 -16.87 -23.52
N ALA A 49 18.90 -16.99 -23.08
CA ALA A 49 17.73 -16.81 -23.93
C ALA A 49 17.64 -15.37 -24.47
N LEU A 50 17.86 -14.36 -23.61
CA LEU A 50 17.81 -12.95 -24.01
C LEU A 50 18.91 -12.58 -25.00
N ILE A 51 20.14 -13.11 -24.81
CA ILE A 51 21.26 -12.90 -25.73
C ILE A 51 20.98 -13.60 -27.07
N ARG A 52 20.52 -14.86 -27.03
CA ARG A 52 20.19 -15.64 -28.23
C ARG A 52 19.04 -15.04 -29.02
N GLY A 53 18.07 -14.43 -28.33
CA GLY A 53 16.95 -13.68 -28.91
C GLY A 53 17.34 -12.39 -29.62
N ARG A 54 18.63 -11.99 -29.57
CA ARG A 54 19.20 -10.83 -30.28
C ARG A 54 18.56 -9.48 -29.93
N VAL A 55 17.78 -9.37 -28.85
CA VAL A 55 17.27 -8.08 -28.37
C VAL A 55 18.28 -7.42 -27.43
N PHE A 56 19.02 -8.21 -26.66
CA PHE A 56 20.10 -7.76 -25.76
C PHE A 56 21.45 -8.31 -26.21
N ARG A 57 22.52 -7.56 -25.96
CA ARG A 57 23.91 -8.04 -25.99
C ARG A 57 24.32 -8.56 -24.61
N GLU A 58 25.43 -9.29 -24.56
CA GLU A 58 25.99 -9.82 -23.32
C GLU A 58 26.31 -8.70 -22.30
N ASP A 59 26.84 -7.57 -22.75
CA ASP A 59 27.13 -6.41 -21.90
C ASP A 59 25.88 -5.58 -21.53
N GLU A 60 24.72 -5.94 -22.05
CA GLU A 60 23.43 -5.29 -21.79
C GLU A 60 22.58 -6.08 -20.78
N VAL A 61 23.02 -7.27 -20.34
CA VAL A 61 22.34 -8.10 -19.34
C VAL A 61 23.15 -8.14 -18.05
N VAL A 62 22.55 -7.71 -16.93
CA VAL A 62 23.17 -7.69 -15.60
C VAL A 62 22.41 -8.63 -14.69
N GLN A 63 23.11 -9.56 -14.05
CA GLN A 63 22.55 -10.37 -12.97
C GLN A 63 22.83 -9.72 -11.61
N CYS A 64 21.83 -9.62 -10.75
CA CYS A 64 21.94 -9.08 -9.41
C CYS A 64 21.39 -10.09 -8.39
N ARG A 65 22.09 -10.26 -7.26
CA ARG A 65 21.69 -11.11 -6.13
C ARG A 65 21.77 -10.28 -4.84
N PRO A 66 20.82 -9.35 -4.64
CA PRO A 66 20.92 -8.32 -3.63
C PRO A 66 20.82 -8.92 -2.21
N ARG A 67 21.73 -8.50 -1.33
CA ARG A 67 21.67 -8.85 0.10
C ARG A 67 20.51 -8.16 0.81
N GLY A 68 20.20 -6.93 0.42
CA GLY A 68 19.12 -6.12 0.96
C GLY A 68 18.60 -5.11 -0.06
N VAL A 69 17.55 -4.39 0.34
CA VAL A 69 16.81 -3.41 -0.49
C VAL A 69 17.74 -2.37 -1.10
N ASP A 70 18.71 -1.95 -0.30
CA ASP A 70 19.84 -1.09 -0.65
C ASP A 70 20.60 -1.48 -1.92
N GLU A 71 21.06 -2.74 -2.00
CA GLU A 71 21.80 -3.25 -3.16
C GLU A 71 20.87 -3.43 -4.37
N PHE A 72 19.61 -3.79 -4.12
CA PHE A 72 18.60 -3.92 -5.16
C PHE A 72 18.30 -2.58 -5.83
N HIS A 73 18.05 -1.52 -5.04
CA HIS A 73 17.81 -0.17 -5.54
C HIS A 73 19.01 0.37 -6.31
N GLN A 74 20.24 0.11 -5.84
CA GLN A 74 21.44 0.51 -6.56
C GLN A 74 21.52 -0.12 -7.97
N ALA A 75 21.21 -1.41 -8.08
CA ALA A 75 21.20 -2.11 -9.37
C ALA A 75 20.07 -1.59 -10.28
N LEU A 76 18.89 -1.34 -9.71
CA LEU A 76 17.72 -0.81 -10.42
C LEU A 76 17.98 0.60 -10.97
N ASP A 77 18.48 1.52 -10.14
CA ASP A 77 18.82 2.88 -10.53
C ASP A 77 19.86 2.90 -11.67
N GLY A 78 20.87 2.03 -11.61
CA GLY A 78 21.86 1.87 -12.68
C GLY A 78 21.22 1.43 -14.00
N ALA A 79 20.34 0.42 -13.97
CA ALA A 79 19.65 -0.06 -15.16
C ALA A 79 18.72 1.00 -15.77
N VAL A 80 18.00 1.74 -14.91
CA VAL A 80 17.11 2.85 -15.29
C VAL A 80 17.89 3.99 -15.95
N ALA A 81 19.05 4.36 -15.40
CA ALA A 81 19.87 5.45 -15.93
C ALA A 81 20.49 5.12 -17.30
N GLU A 82 20.84 3.86 -17.53
CA GLU A 82 21.53 3.44 -18.76
C GLU A 82 20.58 3.07 -19.91
N ALA A 83 19.32 2.73 -19.62
CA ALA A 83 18.36 2.31 -20.63
C ALA A 83 17.79 3.50 -21.44
N GLY A 84 17.97 3.46 -22.77
CA GLY A 84 17.35 4.42 -23.70
C GLY A 84 16.37 3.79 -24.68
N GLY A 85 16.48 2.48 -24.93
CA GLY A 85 15.64 1.67 -25.80
C GLY A 85 14.62 0.87 -25.01
N LEU A 86 15.00 -0.35 -24.62
CA LEU A 86 14.23 -1.26 -23.79
C LEU A 86 14.92 -1.44 -22.44
N LEU A 87 14.19 -1.25 -21.35
CA LEU A 87 14.56 -1.74 -20.03
C LEU A 87 13.75 -2.99 -19.72
N LEU A 88 14.41 -4.09 -19.39
CA LEU A 88 13.78 -5.31 -18.88
C LEU A 88 14.21 -5.51 -17.42
N LEU A 89 13.24 -5.56 -16.51
CA LEU A 89 13.44 -6.00 -15.13
C LEU A 89 12.85 -7.40 -14.99
N TYR A 90 13.64 -8.34 -14.52
CA TYR A 90 13.18 -9.65 -14.08
C TYR A 90 13.47 -9.79 -12.59
N PHE A 91 12.50 -10.21 -11.80
CA PHE A 91 12.68 -10.51 -10.38
C PHE A 91 12.24 -11.94 -10.08
N ALA A 92 13.07 -12.70 -9.37
CA ALA A 92 12.73 -14.01 -8.85
C ALA A 92 13.19 -14.20 -7.40
N GLY A 93 12.29 -14.67 -6.55
CA GLY A 93 12.49 -14.81 -5.11
C GLY A 93 11.15 -14.98 -4.40
N HIS A 94 11.16 -14.88 -3.07
CA HIS A 94 9.93 -14.78 -2.29
C HIS A 94 9.22 -13.44 -2.52
N GLY A 95 7.90 -13.50 -2.57
CA GLY A 95 7.00 -12.36 -2.56
C GLY A 95 6.08 -12.46 -1.35
N ALA A 96 5.84 -11.34 -0.67
CA ALA A 96 5.03 -11.27 0.54
C ALA A 96 3.92 -10.22 0.40
N LEU A 97 2.84 -10.40 1.17
CA LEU A 97 1.71 -9.47 1.28
C LEU A 97 1.49 -9.11 2.74
N PRO A 98 1.39 -7.81 3.11
CA PRO A 98 1.10 -7.41 4.48
C PRO A 98 -0.32 -7.82 4.86
N SER A 99 -0.53 -8.10 6.13
CA SER A 99 -1.86 -8.47 6.63
C SER A 99 -2.91 -7.37 6.38
N ALA A 100 -2.48 -6.10 6.32
CA ALA A 100 -3.34 -4.95 6.05
C ALA A 100 -3.30 -4.43 4.60
N GLY A 101 -2.72 -5.15 3.63
CA GLY A 101 -2.61 -4.61 2.28
C GLY A 101 -2.45 -5.62 1.15
N ASP A 102 -3.17 -5.34 0.06
CA ASP A 102 -3.12 -6.08 -1.20
C ASP A 102 -1.79 -5.90 -1.96
N GLU A 103 -0.84 -5.12 -1.45
CA GLU A 103 0.38 -4.73 -2.16
C GLU A 103 1.48 -5.80 -2.08
N LEU A 104 2.06 -6.14 -3.23
CA LEU A 104 3.21 -7.05 -3.35
C LEU A 104 4.50 -6.44 -2.78
N TRP A 105 5.20 -7.20 -1.94
CA TRP A 105 6.56 -6.90 -1.45
C TRP A 105 7.57 -7.92 -1.96
N LEU A 106 8.65 -7.42 -2.57
CA LEU A 106 9.75 -8.23 -3.11
C LEU A 106 10.81 -8.47 -2.03
N GLN A 107 11.01 -9.71 -1.61
CA GLN A 107 11.88 -10.05 -0.48
C GLN A 107 13.35 -10.28 -0.90
N MET A 108 14.27 -9.51 -0.31
CA MET A 108 15.71 -9.66 -0.52
C MET A 108 16.31 -10.71 0.43
N ARG A 109 17.60 -11.03 0.30
CA ARG A 109 18.23 -12.10 1.08
C ARG A 109 18.18 -11.91 2.59
N ASN A 110 18.24 -10.67 3.08
CA ASN A 110 18.12 -10.35 4.50
C ASN A 110 16.66 -10.20 4.97
N ALA A 111 15.69 -10.62 4.16
CA ALA A 111 14.28 -10.42 4.48
C ALA A 111 13.85 -11.20 5.71
N LYS A 112 12.97 -10.57 6.49
CA LYS A 112 12.24 -11.17 7.60
C LYS A 112 10.78 -10.74 7.54
N THR A 113 9.89 -11.69 7.80
CA THR A 113 8.47 -11.45 7.97
C THR A 113 8.17 -11.48 9.46
N VAL A 114 7.82 -10.33 10.03
CA VAL A 114 7.31 -10.28 11.41
C VAL A 114 5.78 -10.37 11.31
N PRO A 115 5.15 -11.53 11.61
CA PRO A 115 3.70 -11.74 11.46
C PRO A 115 2.94 -10.84 12.42
N GLY A 116 1.81 -10.23 11.98
CA GLY A 116 1.00 -9.29 12.78
C GLY A 116 -0.27 -8.64 12.25
N ALA A 117 -0.95 -7.80 13.05
CA ALA A 117 -2.12 -7.02 12.60
C ALA A 117 -1.79 -6.11 11.40
N THR A 118 -0.51 -5.73 11.26
CA THR A 118 0.08 -5.23 10.03
C THR A 118 1.43 -5.93 9.82
N ALA A 119 1.49 -7.02 9.05
CA ALA A 119 2.77 -7.73 8.85
C ALA A 119 3.87 -6.79 8.31
N VAL A 120 5.03 -6.82 8.97
CA VAL A 120 6.20 -6.01 8.62
C VAL A 120 7.21 -6.85 7.86
N PHE A 121 7.57 -6.41 6.65
CA PHE A 121 8.60 -7.06 5.84
C PHE A 121 9.91 -6.29 5.89
N GLN A 122 10.73 -6.59 6.89
CA GLN A 122 12.11 -6.10 6.90
C GLN A 122 12.87 -6.72 5.72
N GLY A 123 13.76 -5.95 5.09
CA GLY A 123 14.55 -6.44 3.95
C GLY A 123 13.73 -6.72 2.69
N ALA A 124 12.51 -6.19 2.58
CA ALA A 124 11.69 -6.28 1.39
C ALA A 124 11.38 -4.89 0.81
N CYS A 125 11.10 -4.84 -0.50
CA CYS A 125 10.78 -3.62 -1.22
C CYS A 125 9.33 -3.65 -1.71
N ALA A 126 8.55 -2.63 -1.39
CA ALA A 126 7.19 -2.46 -1.89
C ALA A 126 7.18 -2.30 -3.42
N TRP A 127 6.24 -2.96 -4.09
CA TRP A 127 6.15 -2.93 -5.54
C TRP A 127 5.87 -1.53 -6.11
N SER A 128 5.08 -0.71 -5.42
CA SER A 128 4.84 0.71 -5.78
C SER A 128 6.15 1.49 -5.89
N SER A 129 7.06 1.34 -4.92
CA SER A 129 8.38 1.98 -4.94
C SER A 129 9.21 1.56 -6.17
N VAL A 130 9.19 0.27 -6.52
CA VAL A 130 9.89 -0.25 -7.71
C VAL A 130 9.31 0.34 -8.99
N LEU A 131 7.98 0.33 -9.12
CA LEU A 131 7.28 0.83 -10.30
C LEU A 131 7.51 2.33 -10.49
N THR A 132 7.49 3.11 -9.40
CA THR A 132 7.81 4.54 -9.40
C THR A 132 9.22 4.82 -9.91
N VAL A 133 10.21 4.05 -9.48
CA VAL A 133 11.59 4.19 -9.99
C VAL A 133 11.66 3.85 -11.48
N LEU A 134 11.05 2.75 -11.90
CA LEU A 134 11.01 2.33 -13.31
C LEU A 134 10.34 3.37 -14.23
N ALA A 135 9.31 4.05 -13.75
CA ALA A 135 8.62 5.10 -14.50
C ALA A 135 9.51 6.31 -14.81
N THR A 136 10.61 6.51 -14.08
CA THR A 136 11.58 7.58 -14.38
C THR A 136 12.53 7.26 -15.54
N ALA A 137 12.51 6.02 -16.05
CA ALA A 137 13.42 5.58 -17.10
C ALA A 137 13.26 6.40 -18.40
N ARG A 138 14.38 6.69 -19.05
CA ARG A 138 14.41 7.30 -20.39
C ARG A 138 14.19 6.29 -21.52
N ALA A 139 13.92 5.04 -21.16
CA ALA A 139 13.65 3.96 -22.08
C ALA A 139 12.37 4.26 -22.90
N ARG A 140 12.34 3.79 -24.15
CA ARG A 140 11.10 3.83 -24.96
C ARG A 140 10.04 2.87 -24.42
N HIS A 141 10.50 1.77 -23.82
CA HIS A 141 9.67 0.73 -23.25
C HIS A 141 10.35 0.15 -22.02
N VAL A 142 9.54 -0.16 -21.00
CA VAL A 142 9.93 -0.90 -19.81
C VAL A 142 9.09 -2.18 -19.77
N VAL A 143 9.74 -3.32 -19.61
CA VAL A 143 9.10 -4.62 -19.42
C VAL A 143 9.52 -5.16 -18.07
N VAL A 144 8.55 -5.53 -17.24
CA VAL A 144 8.80 -6.17 -15.95
C VAL A 144 8.25 -7.57 -15.96
N ILE A 145 9.01 -8.53 -15.44
CA ILE A 145 8.62 -9.93 -15.28
C ILE A 145 8.84 -10.31 -13.82
N LEU A 146 7.76 -10.68 -13.13
CA LEU A 146 7.78 -11.05 -11.71
C LEU A 146 7.56 -12.55 -11.57
N ASP A 147 8.56 -13.27 -11.07
CA ASP A 147 8.55 -14.72 -10.82
C ASP A 147 8.64 -14.99 -9.31
N CYS A 148 7.54 -14.73 -8.60
CA CYS A 148 7.43 -14.87 -7.16
C CYS A 148 5.98 -15.21 -6.77
N CYS A 149 5.77 -15.70 -5.54
CA CYS A 149 4.44 -15.87 -4.98
C CYS A 149 3.70 -14.52 -4.96
N ASN A 150 2.37 -14.57 -5.13
CA ASN A 150 1.49 -13.40 -5.12
C ASN A 150 1.81 -12.34 -6.19
N ALA A 151 2.56 -12.69 -7.26
CA ALA A 151 2.96 -11.73 -8.28
C ALA A 151 1.76 -11.00 -8.92
N GLY A 152 0.58 -11.63 -9.00
CA GLY A 152 -0.63 -11.01 -9.56
C GLY A 152 -1.12 -9.77 -8.80
N ASN A 153 -0.78 -9.62 -7.52
CA ASN A 153 -1.09 -8.43 -6.72
C ASN A 153 -0.42 -7.15 -7.25
N ALA A 154 0.65 -7.30 -8.06
CA ALA A 154 1.26 -6.17 -8.76
C ALA A 154 0.31 -5.47 -9.73
N ALA A 155 -0.78 -6.12 -10.13
CA ALA A 155 -1.78 -5.58 -11.06
C ALA A 155 -2.48 -4.35 -10.50
N GLN A 156 -2.92 -4.36 -9.24
CA GLN A 156 -3.67 -3.26 -8.61
C GLN A 156 -2.83 -1.99 -8.53
N VAL A 157 -1.57 -2.11 -8.12
CA VAL A 157 -0.61 -1.01 -8.09
C VAL A 157 -0.36 -0.44 -9.50
N TRP A 158 -0.23 -1.32 -10.51
CA TRP A 158 -0.08 -0.88 -11.90
C TRP A 158 -1.36 -0.18 -12.40
N ASP A 159 -2.54 -0.71 -12.10
CA ASP A 159 -3.84 -0.16 -12.47
C ASP A 159 -4.12 1.20 -11.79
N GLY A 160 -3.49 1.50 -10.64
CA GLY A 160 -3.55 2.80 -9.97
C GLY A 160 -2.60 3.87 -10.54
N PHE A 161 -1.65 3.52 -11.39
CA PHE A 161 -0.60 4.43 -11.87
C PHE A 161 -1.10 5.44 -12.92
N SER A 162 -0.39 6.56 -13.14
CA SER A 162 -0.82 7.59 -14.09
C SER A 162 -0.88 7.04 -15.53
N ASP A 163 -1.84 7.49 -16.33
CA ASP A 163 -1.91 7.13 -17.76
C ASP A 163 -0.63 7.52 -18.51
N ALA A 164 0.06 8.57 -18.05
CA ALA A 164 1.29 9.03 -18.68
C ALA A 164 2.41 7.98 -18.59
N ASP A 165 2.51 7.31 -17.44
CA ASP A 165 3.54 6.34 -17.10
C ASP A 165 3.17 4.93 -17.59
N LYS A 166 1.89 4.56 -17.51
CA LYS A 166 1.35 3.31 -18.08
C LYS A 166 1.61 3.16 -19.58
N ARG A 167 1.86 4.25 -20.32
CA ARG A 167 2.07 4.21 -21.79
C ARG A 167 3.21 3.31 -22.23
N PHE A 168 4.28 3.21 -21.45
CA PHE A 168 5.51 2.51 -21.86
C PHE A 168 5.93 1.37 -20.93
N VAL A 169 5.25 1.17 -19.80
CA VAL A 169 5.54 0.08 -18.85
C VAL A 169 4.57 -1.08 -19.07
N SER A 170 5.09 -2.28 -19.30
CA SER A 170 4.32 -3.54 -19.37
C SER A 170 4.81 -4.51 -18.30
N VAL A 171 3.89 -5.22 -17.65
CA VAL A 171 4.18 -6.09 -16.49
C VAL A 171 3.61 -7.48 -16.73
N LEU A 172 4.45 -8.51 -16.60
CA LEU A 172 4.10 -9.93 -16.65
C LEU A 172 4.27 -10.51 -15.25
N MET A 173 3.20 -11.06 -14.71
CA MET A 173 3.10 -11.61 -13.36
C MET A 173 3.05 -13.13 -13.46
N GLY A 174 4.01 -13.79 -12.82
CA GLY A 174 4.27 -15.21 -12.97
C GLY A 174 3.12 -16.09 -12.51
N VAL A 175 2.27 -15.61 -11.61
CA VAL A 175 1.09 -16.29 -11.04
C VAL A 175 -0.06 -15.28 -10.88
N GLN A 176 -1.30 -15.76 -10.78
CA GLN A 176 -2.46 -14.96 -10.37
C GLN A 176 -2.28 -14.35 -8.96
N ALA A 177 -3.11 -13.36 -8.62
CA ALA A 177 -3.07 -12.68 -7.31
C ALA A 177 -3.36 -13.67 -6.16
N ASN A 178 -2.84 -13.39 -4.97
CA ASN A 178 -3.05 -14.15 -3.73
C ASN A 178 -2.74 -15.66 -3.86
N SER A 179 -1.84 -16.01 -4.78
CA SER A 179 -1.49 -17.40 -5.08
C SER A 179 -0.02 -17.68 -4.87
N ARG A 180 0.26 -18.79 -4.19
CA ARG A 180 1.61 -19.31 -3.94
C ARG A 180 1.94 -20.43 -4.91
N VAL A 181 3.21 -20.53 -5.29
CA VAL A 181 3.68 -21.50 -6.30
C VAL A 181 4.93 -22.20 -5.81
N ASP A 182 5.08 -23.46 -6.21
CA ASP A 182 6.28 -24.24 -5.93
C ASP A 182 7.45 -23.81 -6.84
N ALA A 183 8.65 -23.74 -6.27
CA ALA A 183 9.86 -23.38 -7.01
C ALA A 183 10.34 -24.46 -7.97
N GLY A 184 9.77 -25.66 -7.90
CA GLY A 184 10.12 -26.84 -8.67
C GLY A 184 11.43 -27.48 -8.22
N ASP A 185 11.95 -28.33 -9.10
CA ASP A 185 13.22 -29.02 -8.91
C ASP A 185 14.39 -28.02 -8.74
N PRO A 186 15.15 -28.08 -7.62
CA PRO A 186 16.23 -27.14 -7.30
C PRO A 186 17.36 -27.13 -8.34
N ASP A 187 17.53 -28.21 -9.13
CA ASP A 187 18.59 -28.33 -10.14
C ASP A 187 18.16 -27.77 -11.52
N THR A 188 16.97 -27.17 -11.60
CA THR A 188 16.42 -26.63 -12.84
C THR A 188 15.86 -25.21 -12.63
N PRO A 189 15.63 -24.43 -13.70
CA PRO A 189 14.85 -23.21 -13.57
C PRO A 189 13.45 -23.52 -13.02
N THR A 190 12.90 -22.58 -12.27
CA THR A 190 11.51 -22.60 -11.78
C THR A 190 10.51 -22.93 -12.90
N PRO A 191 9.36 -23.56 -12.59
CA PRO A 191 8.39 -23.95 -13.60
C PRO A 191 8.00 -22.83 -14.57
N PHE A 192 7.73 -21.63 -14.04
CA PHE A 192 7.41 -20.45 -14.84
C PHE A 192 8.58 -20.04 -15.74
N THR A 193 9.78 -19.85 -15.17
CA THR A 193 10.94 -19.39 -15.95
C THR A 193 11.39 -20.42 -16.98
N ARG A 194 11.22 -21.71 -16.71
CA ARG A 194 11.49 -22.78 -17.69
C ARG A 194 10.64 -22.61 -18.94
N ARG A 195 9.35 -22.28 -18.80
CA ARG A 195 8.45 -22.03 -19.94
C ARG A 195 8.76 -20.71 -20.62
N LEU A 196 9.03 -19.66 -19.85
CA LEU A 196 9.48 -18.36 -20.36
C LEU A 196 10.70 -18.50 -21.28
N VAL A 197 11.74 -19.21 -20.82
CA VAL A 197 12.97 -19.47 -21.58
C VAL A 197 12.71 -20.29 -22.84
N SER A 198 11.84 -21.31 -22.76
CA SER A 198 11.44 -22.13 -23.91
C SER A 198 10.81 -21.26 -25.01
N PHE A 199 9.83 -20.42 -24.68
CA PHE A 199 9.19 -19.53 -25.66
C PHE A 199 10.14 -18.47 -26.23
N LEU A 200 11.03 -17.89 -25.41
CA LEU A 200 12.04 -16.94 -25.89
C LEU A 200 13.06 -17.59 -26.83
N THR A 201 13.31 -18.90 -26.70
CA THR A 201 14.32 -19.62 -27.48
C THR A 201 13.74 -20.30 -28.72
N GLU A 202 12.58 -20.92 -28.59
CA GLU A 202 11.94 -21.76 -29.60
C GLU A 202 10.90 -20.99 -30.42
N GLY A 203 10.42 -19.86 -29.90
CA GLY A 203 9.35 -19.08 -30.50
C GLY A 203 7.98 -19.44 -29.93
N VAL A 204 7.01 -18.55 -30.14
CA VAL A 204 5.60 -18.78 -29.79
C VAL A 204 4.79 -19.25 -31.00
N ASP A 205 5.17 -18.78 -32.19
CA ASP A 205 4.53 -19.09 -33.46
C ASP A 205 5.57 -19.14 -34.60
N ASP A 206 5.10 -19.41 -35.83
CA ASP A 206 5.94 -19.49 -37.03
C ASP A 206 6.49 -18.11 -37.49
N SER A 207 6.20 -17.02 -36.78
CA SER A 207 6.66 -15.67 -37.18
C SER A 207 8.17 -15.48 -36.95
N GLY A 208 8.78 -16.30 -36.09
CA GLY A 208 10.18 -16.16 -35.70
C GLY A 208 10.45 -14.90 -34.86
N GLU A 209 9.44 -14.14 -34.45
CA GLU A 209 9.57 -13.02 -33.51
C GLU A 209 8.74 -13.30 -32.25
N VAL A 210 9.32 -13.05 -31.07
CA VAL A 210 8.61 -13.13 -29.79
C VAL A 210 8.40 -11.73 -29.26
N THR A 211 7.15 -11.36 -29.04
CA THR A 211 6.75 -10.08 -28.44
C THR A 211 6.23 -10.27 -27.02
N PHE A 212 6.14 -9.19 -26.25
CA PHE A 212 5.62 -9.24 -24.88
C PHE A 212 4.19 -9.79 -24.85
N ALA A 213 3.27 -9.28 -25.67
CA ALA A 213 1.88 -9.73 -25.63
C ALA A 213 1.76 -11.20 -26.08
N THR A 214 2.45 -11.61 -27.14
CA THR A 214 2.44 -13.02 -27.60
C THR A 214 3.03 -13.96 -26.56
N LEU A 215 4.10 -13.54 -25.87
CA LEU A 215 4.74 -14.34 -24.83
C LEU A 215 3.86 -14.49 -23.60
N ALA A 216 3.25 -13.39 -23.15
CA ALA A 216 2.37 -13.37 -21.99
C ALA A 216 1.13 -14.24 -22.23
N GLU A 217 0.52 -14.15 -23.41
CA GLU A 217 -0.61 -15.02 -23.79
C GLU A 217 -0.21 -16.49 -23.87
N ALA A 218 0.93 -16.81 -24.49
CA ALA A 218 1.41 -18.18 -24.58
C ALA A 218 1.66 -18.79 -23.20
N LEU A 219 2.23 -18.03 -22.26
CA LEU A 219 2.45 -18.48 -20.89
C LEU A 219 1.13 -18.69 -20.13
N ARG A 220 0.20 -17.73 -20.25
CA ARG A 220 -1.13 -17.80 -19.64
C ARG A 220 -1.89 -19.06 -20.07
N GLU A 221 -1.77 -19.43 -21.34
CA GLU A 221 -2.46 -20.59 -21.88
C GLU A 221 -1.73 -21.92 -21.66
N ASP A 222 -0.40 -21.95 -21.76
CA ASP A 222 0.40 -23.20 -21.73
C ASP A 222 0.56 -23.77 -20.32
N MET A 223 0.71 -22.92 -19.30
CA MET A 223 0.86 -23.34 -17.91
C MET A 223 -0.32 -24.24 -17.43
N PRO A 224 -1.58 -23.79 -17.46
CA PRO A 224 -2.70 -24.62 -17.00
C PRO A 224 -2.97 -25.82 -17.93
N ARG A 225 -2.75 -25.68 -19.25
CA ARG A 225 -2.89 -26.80 -20.21
C ARG A 225 -1.94 -27.97 -19.90
N ARG A 226 -0.80 -27.70 -19.28
CA ARG A 226 0.17 -28.71 -18.85
C ARG A 226 -0.11 -29.27 -17.46
N GLY A 227 -1.21 -28.85 -16.82
CA GLY A 227 -1.58 -29.25 -15.47
C GLY A 227 -0.70 -28.63 -14.41
N ALA A 228 -0.10 -27.45 -14.66
CA ALA A 228 0.58 -26.72 -13.61
C ALA A 228 -0.46 -26.18 -12.62
N LEU A 229 -0.24 -26.47 -11.34
CA LEU A 229 -1.10 -26.06 -10.25
C LEU A 229 -0.35 -25.11 -9.30
N THR A 230 -1.09 -24.23 -8.64
CA THR A 230 -0.60 -23.48 -7.48
C THR A 230 -0.50 -24.39 -6.26
N LEU A 231 0.05 -23.89 -5.14
CA LEU A 231 0.05 -24.63 -3.87
C LEU A 231 -1.36 -24.82 -3.27
N ARG A 232 -2.40 -24.21 -3.85
CA ARG A 232 -3.82 -24.39 -3.51
C ARG A 232 -4.55 -25.30 -4.50
N ASP A 233 -3.82 -26.08 -5.30
CA ASP A 233 -4.36 -26.96 -6.34
C ASP A 233 -5.23 -26.27 -7.41
N GLU A 234 -5.12 -24.95 -7.55
CA GLU A 234 -5.76 -24.18 -8.61
C GLU A 234 -4.95 -24.21 -9.91
N PRO A 235 -5.58 -24.10 -11.10
CA PRO A 235 -4.87 -23.93 -12.35
C PRO A 235 -3.95 -22.70 -12.34
N TRP A 236 -2.64 -22.91 -12.50
CA TRP A 236 -1.66 -21.82 -12.48
C TRP A 236 -1.75 -21.00 -13.77
N THR A 237 -2.30 -19.78 -13.66
CA THR A 237 -2.60 -18.87 -14.76
C THR A 237 -1.85 -17.53 -14.60
N PRO A 238 -0.67 -17.37 -15.24
CA PRO A 238 0.04 -16.09 -15.27
C PRO A 238 -0.83 -14.91 -15.76
N GLN A 239 -0.63 -13.73 -15.16
CA GLN A 239 -1.36 -12.51 -15.49
C GLN A 239 -0.45 -11.48 -16.14
N TYR A 240 -1.01 -10.51 -16.88
CA TYR A 240 -0.19 -9.45 -17.46
C TYR A 240 -0.96 -8.13 -17.67
N ARG A 241 -0.21 -7.04 -17.82
CA ARG A 241 -0.67 -5.70 -18.21
C ARG A 241 0.22 -5.16 -19.33
N VAL A 242 -0.40 -4.69 -20.41
CA VAL A 242 0.30 -4.12 -21.57
C VAL A 242 0.28 -2.60 -21.48
N GLY A 243 1.39 -1.96 -21.81
CA GLY A 243 1.47 -0.51 -21.85
C GLY A 243 0.44 0.12 -22.78
N THR A 244 -0.14 1.25 -22.36
CA THR A 244 -1.32 1.87 -23.01
C THR A 244 -1.01 2.57 -24.34
N SER A 245 0.26 2.61 -24.79
CA SER A 245 0.64 3.20 -26.07
C SER A 245 0.19 2.41 -27.31
N GLY A 246 -0.38 1.21 -27.14
CA GLY A 246 -0.85 0.35 -28.24
C GLY A 246 0.27 -0.23 -29.11
N LYS A 247 1.51 -0.19 -28.61
CA LYS A 247 2.71 -0.76 -29.24
C LYS A 247 3.19 -1.95 -28.44
N ASP A 248 3.37 -3.07 -29.14
CA ASP A 248 3.90 -4.29 -28.55
C ASP A 248 5.43 -4.32 -28.64
N VAL A 249 6.08 -4.92 -27.65
CA VAL A 249 7.53 -4.88 -27.45
C VAL A 249 8.15 -6.19 -27.87
N ARG A 250 9.12 -6.15 -28.79
CA ARG A 250 9.86 -7.36 -29.22
C ARG A 250 10.90 -7.76 -28.18
N LEU A 251 10.85 -9.02 -27.74
CA LEU A 251 11.71 -9.63 -26.73
C LEU A 251 12.69 -10.67 -27.28
N ALA A 252 12.38 -11.34 -28.40
CA ALA A 252 13.33 -12.23 -29.09
C ALA A 252 13.07 -12.33 -30.60
N VAL A 253 14.08 -12.79 -31.34
CA VAL A 253 14.01 -13.23 -32.74
C VAL A 253 14.62 -14.62 -32.85
N VAL A 254 13.78 -15.61 -33.20
CA VAL A 254 14.10 -17.03 -33.27
C VAL A 254 14.30 -17.46 -34.74
N GLY A 255 15.26 -18.36 -35.00
CA GLY A 255 15.40 -19.01 -36.31
C GLY A 255 16.41 -18.41 -37.28
N ALA A 256 17.22 -17.42 -36.89
CA ALA A 256 18.39 -17.05 -37.68
C ALA A 256 19.56 -17.99 -37.33
N GLY A 257 20.02 -18.76 -38.32
CA GLY A 257 21.03 -19.83 -38.21
C GLY A 257 22.34 -19.48 -37.47
N PRO A 258 23.25 -20.47 -37.29
CA PRO A 258 24.36 -20.35 -36.36
C PRO A 258 25.18 -19.07 -36.58
N VAL A 259 25.54 -18.40 -35.49
CA VAL A 259 26.53 -17.32 -35.48
C VAL A 259 27.76 -17.84 -36.25
N PRO A 260 28.28 -17.13 -37.27
CA PRO A 260 29.55 -17.54 -37.86
C PRO A 260 30.59 -17.49 -36.74
N SER A 261 31.11 -18.67 -36.39
CA SER A 261 32.30 -18.80 -35.55
C SER A 261 33.42 -18.01 -36.23
N SER A 262 33.76 -16.84 -35.70
CA SER A 262 34.98 -16.16 -36.09
C SER A 262 36.15 -16.87 -35.40
N SER A 263 36.63 -17.93 -36.04
CA SER A 263 37.98 -18.46 -35.85
C SER A 263 38.65 -18.64 -37.22
N PRO A 264 39.99 -18.52 -37.29
CA PRO A 264 40.65 -17.69 -38.30
C PRO A 264 41.23 -18.49 -39.47
N SER A 265 41.13 -17.96 -40.70
CA SER A 265 42.07 -18.17 -41.83
C SER A 265 41.56 -17.51 -43.13
N PRO A 266 42.38 -17.35 -44.18
CA PRO A 266 43.62 -16.57 -44.29
C PRO A 266 43.48 -15.44 -45.34
N ARG A 267 44.44 -14.49 -45.35
CA ARG A 267 44.49 -13.32 -46.26
C ARG A 267 44.38 -13.68 -47.75
N PRO A 268 43.58 -12.90 -48.52
CA PRO A 268 43.87 -12.60 -49.92
C PRO A 268 44.16 -11.10 -50.14
N GLU A 269 45.03 -10.83 -51.10
CA GLU A 269 45.55 -9.51 -51.49
C GLU A 269 44.48 -8.53 -52.01
N PRO A 270 44.72 -7.20 -51.92
CA PRO A 270 43.72 -6.19 -52.21
C PRO A 270 43.62 -5.90 -53.72
N SER A 271 42.40 -6.01 -54.26
CA SER A 271 42.00 -5.40 -55.54
C SER A 271 41.23 -4.09 -55.29
N ALA A 272 41.44 -3.11 -56.18
CA ALA A 272 41.09 -1.70 -56.02
C ALA A 272 39.58 -1.40 -55.85
N PRO A 273 39.21 -0.32 -55.13
CA PRO A 273 37.82 0.08 -54.90
C PRO A 273 37.23 0.96 -56.01
N GLU A 274 35.98 0.70 -56.38
CA GLU A 274 35.06 1.63 -57.04
C GLU A 274 34.61 2.76 -56.09
N PRO A 275 34.14 3.93 -56.61
CA PRO A 275 33.99 5.15 -55.85
C PRO A 275 32.66 5.25 -55.07
N PRO A 276 32.65 5.78 -53.83
CA PRO A 276 31.43 5.99 -53.05
C PRO A 276 30.73 7.33 -53.35
N VAL A 277 29.41 7.31 -53.23
CA VAL A 277 28.49 8.47 -53.23
C VAL A 277 28.75 9.36 -51.99
N PRO A 278 28.69 10.72 -52.09
CA PRO A 278 29.09 11.60 -50.99
C PRO A 278 28.01 11.76 -49.90
N VAL A 279 28.41 11.53 -48.65
CA VAL A 279 27.68 11.90 -47.42
C VAL A 279 28.07 13.34 -46.99
N PRO A 280 27.15 14.18 -46.50
CA PRO A 280 27.45 15.56 -46.12
C PRO A 280 28.42 15.65 -44.94
N SER A 281 29.39 16.57 -45.03
CA SER A 281 30.44 16.71 -44.04
C SER A 281 29.94 17.39 -42.76
N LEU A 282 30.63 17.14 -41.64
CA LEU A 282 30.39 17.80 -40.34
C LEU A 282 30.42 19.35 -40.45
N ARG A 283 31.12 19.90 -41.45
CA ARG A 283 31.19 21.34 -41.73
C ARG A 283 29.86 21.91 -42.24
N ASP A 284 29.07 21.12 -42.97
CA ASP A 284 27.79 21.56 -43.53
C ASP A 284 26.70 21.58 -42.44
N ARG A 285 26.78 20.65 -41.47
CA ARG A 285 25.89 20.61 -40.31
C ARG A 285 26.19 21.74 -39.30
N VAL A 286 27.47 22.08 -39.10
CA VAL A 286 27.89 23.18 -38.22
C VAL A 286 27.52 24.56 -38.78
N ARG A 287 27.56 24.76 -40.11
CA ARG A 287 27.07 26.00 -40.76
C ARG A 287 25.57 26.20 -40.59
N ALA A 288 24.78 25.13 -40.66
CA ALA A 288 23.33 25.20 -40.47
C ALA A 288 22.96 25.57 -39.01
N ALA A 289 23.70 25.04 -38.03
CA ALA A 289 23.49 25.34 -36.61
C ALA A 289 23.89 26.79 -36.25
N LEU A 290 24.99 27.32 -36.80
CA LEU A 290 25.44 28.69 -36.57
C LEU A 290 24.54 29.75 -37.25
N ALA A 291 23.90 29.41 -38.37
CA ALA A 291 22.94 30.30 -39.05
C ALA A 291 21.62 30.46 -38.27
N GLY A 292 21.23 29.47 -37.46
CA GLY A 292 20.02 29.53 -36.61
C GLY A 292 20.18 30.42 -35.37
N VAL A 293 21.38 30.43 -34.77
CA VAL A 293 21.68 31.19 -33.55
C VAL A 293 21.81 32.70 -33.84
N LEU A 294 22.25 33.09 -35.04
CA LEU A 294 22.35 34.50 -35.45
C LEU A 294 21.02 35.12 -35.94
N ARG A 295 19.93 34.34 -36.01
CA ARG A 295 18.60 34.82 -36.44
C ARG A 295 17.66 35.22 -35.29
N ARG A 296 18.03 34.95 -34.02
CA ARG A 296 17.20 35.22 -32.83
C ARG A 296 17.62 36.43 -32.00
N SER A 297 18.57 37.24 -32.46
CA SER A 297 19.05 38.42 -31.74
C SER A 297 19.08 39.66 -32.63
N ARG A 298 17.90 40.11 -33.09
CA ARG A 298 17.67 41.47 -33.61
C ARG A 298 16.27 41.97 -33.28
N ALA A 299 16.10 42.43 -32.04
CA ALA A 299 15.17 43.50 -31.72
C ALA A 299 15.78 44.30 -30.56
N LEU A 300 16.31 45.49 -30.86
CA LEU A 300 16.26 46.75 -30.09
C LEU A 300 17.41 47.70 -30.55
N PRO A 301 17.18 49.02 -30.60
CA PRO A 301 17.96 49.93 -31.45
C PRO A 301 18.81 50.95 -30.67
N TYR A 302 20.08 51.15 -31.01
CA TYR A 302 20.85 52.36 -30.66
C TYR A 302 21.91 52.71 -31.75
N PRO A 303 22.30 53.99 -31.88
CA PRO A 303 22.68 54.63 -33.15
C PRO A 303 24.18 54.49 -33.51
N PRO A 304 24.58 54.86 -34.75
CA PRO A 304 25.90 54.52 -35.28
C PRO A 304 26.95 55.59 -34.94
N LEU A 305 28.09 55.14 -34.41
CA LEU A 305 29.34 55.90 -34.45
C LEU A 305 30.25 55.28 -35.52
N GLN A 306 30.24 55.92 -36.69
CA GLN A 306 31.27 55.78 -37.71
C GLN A 306 32.59 56.32 -37.15
N GLY A 307 33.68 55.55 -37.24
CA GLY A 307 34.98 56.10 -36.95
C GLY A 307 36.11 55.08 -36.86
N ARG A 308 36.81 54.92 -37.98
CA ARG A 308 38.28 54.69 -38.06
C ARG A 308 38.85 53.54 -37.23
N LEU A 309 39.37 52.53 -37.93
CA LEU A 309 40.79 52.17 -37.85
C LEU A 309 41.14 51.27 -39.05
N ARG A 310 41.43 51.94 -40.17
CA ARG A 310 42.35 51.42 -41.18
C ARG A 310 43.76 51.50 -40.60
N SER A 311 44.60 50.58 -41.06
CA SER A 311 46.05 50.47 -40.87
C SER A 311 46.48 49.65 -39.67
N LEU A 312 46.89 48.41 -39.96
CA LEU A 312 48.18 47.82 -39.55
C LEU A 312 48.28 46.44 -40.22
N SER A 313 48.48 46.45 -41.53
CA SER A 313 48.83 45.27 -42.33
C SER A 313 50.25 45.45 -42.88
N ALA A 314 51.26 45.16 -42.07
CA ALA A 314 52.60 44.80 -42.52
C ALA A 314 53.45 44.52 -41.27
N GLY A 315 53.78 43.26 -41.00
CA GLY A 315 54.81 42.98 -39.98
C GLY A 315 54.70 41.70 -39.18
N LEU A 316 53.79 40.75 -39.44
CA LEU A 316 53.80 39.47 -38.69
C LEU A 316 53.61 38.23 -39.58
N ARG A 317 54.28 38.20 -40.74
CA ARG A 317 54.41 37.00 -41.58
C ARG A 317 55.75 36.31 -41.32
N ARG A 318 55.97 35.79 -40.11
CA ARG A 318 56.99 34.72 -39.87
C ARG A 318 56.85 33.96 -38.55
N HIS A 319 56.08 34.44 -37.56
CA HIS A 319 55.82 33.69 -36.31
C HIS A 319 54.34 33.33 -36.04
N GLY A 320 53.41 33.74 -36.91
CA GLY A 320 51.97 33.47 -36.73
C GLY A 320 51.57 31.99 -36.89
N ARG A 321 52.38 31.16 -37.57
CA ARG A 321 52.04 29.73 -37.73
C ARG A 321 52.32 28.90 -36.47
N LEU A 322 53.34 29.26 -35.69
CA LEU A 322 53.67 28.55 -34.46
C LEU A 322 52.69 28.92 -33.33
N ALA A 323 52.33 30.21 -33.21
CA ALA A 323 51.36 30.67 -32.23
C ALA A 323 49.96 30.09 -32.46
N VAL A 324 49.52 30.00 -33.73
CA VAL A 324 48.23 29.36 -34.07
C VAL A 324 48.29 27.86 -33.84
N ALA A 325 49.40 27.18 -34.15
CA ALA A 325 49.53 25.74 -33.89
C ALA A 325 49.47 25.44 -32.38
N VAL A 326 50.17 26.22 -31.55
CA VAL A 326 50.16 26.05 -30.09
C VAL A 326 48.77 26.35 -29.51
N LEU A 327 48.08 27.41 -29.98
CA LEU A 327 46.72 27.70 -29.52
C LEU A 327 45.73 26.62 -29.94
N THR A 328 45.90 26.04 -31.13
CA THR A 328 45.02 24.97 -31.64
C THR A 328 45.28 23.66 -30.90
N VAL A 329 46.53 23.34 -30.55
CA VAL A 329 46.86 22.19 -29.71
C VAL A 329 46.32 22.38 -28.30
N LEU A 330 46.44 23.57 -27.69
CA LEU A 330 45.87 23.88 -26.38
C LEU A 330 44.33 23.86 -26.37
N LEU A 331 43.68 24.31 -27.46
CA LEU A 331 42.23 24.18 -27.63
C LEU A 331 41.82 22.72 -27.82
N LEU A 332 42.56 21.92 -28.59
CA LEU A 332 42.26 20.51 -28.82
C LEU A 332 42.54 19.64 -27.59
N THR A 333 43.59 19.94 -26.81
CA THR A 333 43.83 19.27 -25.52
C THR A 333 42.86 19.76 -24.46
N GLY A 334 42.49 21.03 -24.44
CA GLY A 334 41.46 21.57 -23.54
C GLY A 334 40.07 21.00 -23.82
N THR A 335 39.66 20.93 -25.09
CA THR A 335 38.40 20.26 -25.47
C THR A 335 38.49 18.77 -25.28
N GLY A 336 39.65 18.15 -25.52
CA GLY A 336 39.88 16.71 -25.31
C GLY A 336 39.86 16.31 -23.85
N LEU A 337 40.39 17.14 -22.94
CA LEU A 337 40.26 16.97 -21.49
C LEU A 337 38.83 17.24 -21.02
N LEU A 338 38.12 18.19 -21.63
CA LEU A 338 36.72 18.46 -21.30
C LEU A 338 35.80 17.32 -21.79
N THR A 339 35.98 16.80 -23.00
CA THR A 339 35.25 15.62 -23.47
C THR A 339 35.68 14.35 -22.76
N TYR A 340 36.97 14.19 -22.42
CA TYR A 340 37.41 13.07 -21.58
C TYR A 340 36.77 13.17 -20.19
N ALA A 341 36.79 14.33 -19.51
CA ALA A 341 36.12 14.51 -18.23
C ALA A 341 34.59 14.33 -18.28
N LEU A 342 33.95 14.66 -19.41
CA LEU A 342 32.51 14.46 -19.62
C LEU A 342 32.14 13.01 -20.02
N VAL A 343 33.08 12.23 -20.58
CA VAL A 343 32.86 10.85 -21.04
C VAL A 343 33.43 9.82 -20.05
N THR A 344 34.42 10.19 -19.25
CA THR A 344 35.09 9.36 -18.23
C THR A 344 34.95 9.95 -16.83
N GLY A 345 33.95 10.81 -16.59
CA GLY A 345 33.54 11.14 -15.23
C GLY A 345 33.35 9.83 -14.45
N PRO A 346 33.79 9.76 -13.19
CA PRO A 346 33.70 8.51 -12.42
C PRO A 346 32.27 8.00 -12.52
N ARG A 347 32.11 6.73 -12.93
CA ARG A 347 30.85 6.01 -12.75
C ARG A 347 30.59 6.04 -11.25
N THR A 348 29.70 6.93 -10.82
CA THR A 348 29.37 7.13 -9.42
C THR A 348 28.58 5.91 -9.00
N THR A 349 29.27 4.91 -8.44
CA THR A 349 28.64 3.82 -7.70
C THR A 349 27.96 4.45 -6.50
N CYS A 350 26.66 4.73 -6.62
CA CYS A 350 25.87 5.29 -5.55
C CYS A 350 25.90 4.34 -4.37
N ALA A 351 26.28 4.82 -3.18
CA ALA A 351 26.06 4.06 -1.97
C ALA A 351 24.54 3.92 -1.76
N PRO A 352 24.06 2.82 -1.17
CA PRO A 352 22.66 2.71 -0.84
C PRO A 352 22.18 3.86 0.03
N PRO A 353 21.01 4.43 -0.28
CA PRO A 353 20.48 5.56 0.47
C PRO A 353 19.99 5.09 1.84
N LEU A 354 20.14 5.94 2.85
CA LEU A 354 19.57 5.69 4.16
C LEU A 354 18.04 5.56 4.08
N GLU A 355 17.47 4.46 4.56
CA GLU A 355 16.01 4.24 4.58
C GLU A 355 15.38 4.82 5.86
N LEU A 356 14.41 5.71 5.69
CA LEU A 356 13.56 6.22 6.76
C LEU A 356 12.24 5.44 6.81
N ARG A 357 11.66 5.34 8.00
CA ARG A 357 10.36 4.71 8.27
C ARG A 357 9.37 5.78 8.68
N LEU A 358 8.26 5.90 7.95
CA LEU A 358 7.24 6.92 8.17
C LEU A 358 5.90 6.25 8.51
N LEU A 359 5.45 6.43 9.74
CA LEU A 359 4.11 6.06 10.21
C LEU A 359 3.14 7.22 10.00
N THR A 360 1.94 6.96 9.49
CA THR A 360 0.90 7.98 9.36
C THR A 360 -0.50 7.43 9.61
N ASP A 361 -1.47 8.32 9.82
CA ASP A 361 -2.88 7.96 9.93
C ASP A 361 -3.38 7.31 8.62
N PRO A 362 -4.25 6.29 8.67
CA PRO A 362 -4.73 5.59 7.48
C PRO A 362 -5.41 6.51 6.44
N GLU A 363 -6.06 7.61 6.85
CA GLU A 363 -6.65 8.55 5.89
C GLU A 363 -5.61 9.42 5.19
N LEU A 364 -4.48 9.69 5.85
CA LEU A 364 -3.39 10.50 5.27
C LEU A 364 -2.45 9.67 4.42
N GLU A 365 -2.40 8.36 4.64
CA GLU A 365 -1.47 7.43 3.99
C GLU A 365 -1.36 7.65 2.47
N PRO A 366 -2.46 7.73 1.68
CA PRO A 366 -2.33 7.89 0.23
C PRO A 366 -1.67 9.22 -0.16
N THR A 367 -2.02 10.30 0.55
CA THR A 367 -1.47 11.65 0.31
C THR A 367 0.01 11.71 0.71
N VAL A 368 0.34 11.15 1.88
CA VAL A 368 1.70 11.11 2.42
C VAL A 368 2.60 10.22 1.58
N ARG A 369 2.11 9.07 1.08
CA ARG A 369 2.82 8.22 0.12
C ARG A 369 3.11 8.97 -1.16
N ARG A 370 2.10 9.63 -1.76
CA ARG A 370 2.26 10.43 -2.98
C ARG A 370 3.30 11.55 -2.81
N ALA A 371 3.26 12.25 -1.66
CA ALA A 371 4.22 13.30 -1.33
C ALA A 371 5.63 12.72 -1.16
N THR A 372 5.74 11.55 -0.53
CA THR A 372 7.00 10.81 -0.36
C THR A 372 7.58 10.37 -1.69
N ASP A 373 6.80 9.75 -2.58
CA ASP A 373 7.22 9.33 -3.92
C ASP A 373 7.72 10.52 -4.76
N THR A 374 7.05 11.67 -4.61
CA THR A 374 7.45 12.92 -5.23
C THR A 374 8.78 13.44 -4.67
N TYR A 375 8.99 13.38 -3.35
CA TYR A 375 10.28 13.72 -2.73
C TYR A 375 11.41 12.80 -3.22
N LEU A 376 11.12 11.50 -3.24
CA LEU A 376 12.04 10.42 -3.55
C LEU A 376 12.66 10.56 -4.95
N THR A 377 11.91 11.11 -5.91
CA THR A 377 12.35 11.41 -7.28
C THR A 377 12.82 12.86 -7.49
N SER A 378 12.68 13.72 -6.49
CA SER A 378 13.00 15.14 -6.60
C SER A 378 14.51 15.42 -6.57
N ALA A 379 14.94 16.51 -7.20
CA ALA A 379 16.32 17.00 -7.12
C ALA A 379 16.78 17.33 -5.68
N ALA A 380 15.84 17.55 -4.75
CA ALA A 380 16.16 17.79 -3.35
C ALA A 380 16.70 16.53 -2.64
N ASN A 381 16.32 15.34 -3.13
CA ASN A 381 16.78 14.06 -2.62
C ASN A 381 17.97 13.48 -3.42
N LEU A 382 18.61 14.28 -4.28
CA LEU A 382 19.78 13.87 -5.06
C LEU A 382 21.07 14.53 -4.56
N THR A 383 22.18 13.79 -4.57
CA THR A 383 23.52 14.34 -4.38
C THR A 383 23.98 15.10 -5.62
N GLY A 384 25.09 15.83 -5.53
CA GLY A 384 25.67 16.51 -6.70
C GLY A 384 26.06 15.55 -7.84
N ASP A 385 26.24 14.28 -7.50
CA ASP A 385 26.57 13.17 -8.40
C ASP A 385 25.32 12.43 -8.94
N GLY A 386 24.12 12.91 -8.59
CA GLY A 386 22.85 12.32 -9.03
C GLY A 386 22.41 11.07 -8.25
N CYS A 387 23.07 10.73 -7.14
CA CYS A 387 22.68 9.61 -6.28
C CYS A 387 21.58 10.00 -5.29
N ARG A 388 20.69 9.06 -4.97
CA ARG A 388 19.67 9.28 -3.94
C ARG A 388 20.31 9.48 -2.55
N ARG A 389 19.79 10.43 -1.77
CA ARG A 389 20.28 10.74 -0.41
C ARG A 389 19.61 9.87 0.65
N SER A 390 18.32 9.63 0.52
CA SER A 390 17.52 8.81 1.44
C SER A 390 16.36 8.12 0.71
N GLY A 391 15.99 6.93 1.16
CA GLY A 391 14.69 6.32 0.88
C GLY A 391 13.73 6.54 2.05
N ILE A 392 12.44 6.29 1.82
CA ILE A 392 11.40 6.46 2.83
C ILE A 392 10.33 5.38 2.56
N THR A 393 10.09 4.54 3.55
CA THR A 393 9.01 3.55 3.56
C THR A 393 7.85 4.10 4.36
N VAL A 394 6.70 4.30 3.69
CA VAL A 394 5.45 4.78 4.29
C VAL A 394 4.59 3.57 4.67
N TYR A 395 4.03 3.61 5.88
CA TYR A 395 3.04 2.66 6.37
C TYR A 395 2.05 3.37 7.29
N SER A 396 0.90 2.75 7.50
CA SER A 396 -0.14 3.24 8.41
C SER A 396 -0.59 2.14 9.35
N ALA A 397 -1.11 2.56 10.50
CA ALA A 397 -1.78 1.71 11.47
C ALA A 397 -2.97 2.48 12.04
N ARG A 398 -3.86 1.80 12.77
CA ARG A 398 -4.97 2.49 13.44
C ARG A 398 -4.47 3.62 14.31
N ALA A 399 -5.16 4.75 14.26
CA ALA A 399 -4.79 5.93 15.03
C ALA A 399 -4.73 5.65 16.54
N ALA A 400 -5.65 4.84 17.08
CA ALA A 400 -5.62 4.44 18.48
C ALA A 400 -4.42 3.55 18.81
N ASP A 401 -4.09 2.57 17.96
CA ASP A 401 -3.00 1.63 18.19
C ASP A 401 -1.63 2.32 18.10
N ALA A 402 -1.45 3.23 17.14
CA ALA A 402 -0.24 4.04 17.04
C ALA A 402 -0.01 4.89 18.30
N VAL A 403 -1.06 5.54 18.82
CA VAL A 403 -0.99 6.34 20.05
C VAL A 403 -0.66 5.45 21.26
N THR A 404 -1.37 4.34 21.44
CA THR A 404 -1.13 3.40 22.54
C THR A 404 0.28 2.80 22.47
N ALA A 405 0.74 2.40 21.29
CA ALA A 405 2.07 1.82 21.12
C ALA A 405 3.20 2.81 21.46
N LEU A 406 3.08 4.06 21.02
CA LEU A 406 4.05 5.12 21.32
C LEU A 406 4.04 5.51 22.81
N ARG A 407 2.86 5.55 23.44
CA ARG A 407 2.72 5.96 24.85
C ARG A 407 3.14 4.86 25.82
N GLU A 408 2.69 3.62 25.58
CA GLU A 408 2.67 2.56 26.60
C GLU A 408 3.54 1.35 26.24
N GLN A 409 3.89 1.14 24.97
CA GLN A 409 4.51 -0.12 24.49
C GLN A 409 5.85 0.09 23.78
N SER A 410 6.48 1.24 23.98
CA SER A 410 7.75 1.57 23.34
C SER A 410 8.90 0.59 23.71
N ASP A 411 8.84 0.00 24.90
CA ASP A 411 9.75 -1.06 25.37
C ASP A 411 9.55 -2.37 24.60
N GLN A 412 8.30 -2.81 24.46
CA GLN A 412 7.92 -3.99 23.68
C GLN A 412 8.23 -3.81 22.18
N TRP A 413 8.32 -2.57 21.71
CA TRP A 413 8.77 -2.25 20.36
C TRP A 413 10.28 -2.43 20.18
N GLN A 414 11.10 -2.26 21.21
CA GLN A 414 12.55 -2.50 21.14
C GLN A 414 12.91 -3.96 21.45
N GLU A 415 12.25 -4.53 22.46
CA GLU A 415 12.45 -5.89 22.93
C GLU A 415 11.11 -6.66 22.84
N PRO A 416 10.76 -7.18 21.65
CA PRO A 416 9.53 -7.95 21.49
C PRO A 416 9.51 -9.15 22.45
N PRO A 417 8.38 -9.43 23.10
CA PRO A 417 8.22 -10.62 23.92
C PRO A 417 8.57 -11.88 23.13
N SER A 418 9.31 -12.80 23.75
CA SER A 418 9.77 -14.04 23.12
C SER A 418 8.65 -15.08 22.89
N THR A 419 7.45 -14.83 23.42
CA THR A 419 6.25 -15.67 23.34
C THR A 419 5.18 -14.95 22.52
N GLY A 420 4.53 -15.66 21.59
CA GLY A 420 3.65 -15.07 20.57
C GLY A 420 2.32 -14.47 21.06
N ASP A 421 2.02 -14.58 22.36
CA ASP A 421 0.69 -14.32 22.93
C ASP A 421 0.52 -12.91 23.53
N ASP A 422 1.61 -12.14 23.59
CA ASP A 422 1.66 -10.79 24.15
C ASP A 422 1.38 -9.68 23.11
N VAL A 423 1.10 -8.47 23.60
CA VAL A 423 1.00 -7.27 22.76
C VAL A 423 2.34 -7.01 22.09
N ASN A 424 2.34 -6.79 20.78
CA ASN A 424 3.57 -6.59 20.03
C ASN A 424 3.37 -5.44 19.04
N PRO A 425 3.92 -4.25 19.30
CA PRO A 425 3.73 -3.11 18.40
C PRO A 425 4.50 -3.25 17.09
N GLN A 426 5.60 -4.02 17.03
CA GLN A 426 6.25 -4.34 15.73
C GLN A 426 5.32 -5.10 14.81
N ARG A 427 4.51 -5.94 15.41
CA ARG A 427 3.50 -6.78 14.80
C ARG A 427 2.24 -5.98 14.43
N ASP A 428 1.72 -5.24 15.41
CA ASP A 428 0.37 -4.69 15.37
C ASP A 428 0.32 -3.27 14.77
N VAL A 429 1.44 -2.53 14.76
CA VAL A 429 1.53 -1.14 14.28
C VAL A 429 2.54 -0.98 13.14
N GLY A 430 3.69 -1.65 13.23
CA GLY A 430 4.70 -1.63 12.18
C GLY A 430 6.14 -1.51 12.70
N PRO A 431 7.14 -1.28 11.84
CA PRO A 431 8.50 -1.06 12.30
C PRO A 431 8.59 0.21 13.15
N GLN A 432 9.67 0.39 13.92
CA GLN A 432 9.88 1.63 14.68
C GLN A 432 9.92 2.84 13.73
N PRO A 433 8.98 3.81 13.81
CA PRO A 433 9.02 4.98 12.94
C PRO A 433 10.21 5.87 13.23
N ASP A 434 10.75 6.50 12.18
CA ASP A 434 11.65 7.65 12.28
C ASP A 434 10.89 8.97 12.22
N ILE A 435 9.74 8.93 11.53
CA ILE A 435 8.81 10.04 11.33
C ILE A 435 7.41 9.51 11.65
N TRP A 436 6.63 10.31 12.37
CA TRP A 436 5.20 10.09 12.55
C TRP A 436 4.43 11.32 12.07
N ILE A 437 3.41 11.12 11.24
CA ILE A 437 2.49 12.18 10.79
C ILE A 437 1.07 11.76 11.18
N PRO A 438 0.59 12.10 12.40
CA PRO A 438 -0.80 11.93 12.77
C PRO A 438 -1.68 12.91 12.00
N ALA A 439 -2.99 12.63 11.90
CA ALA A 439 -3.92 13.56 11.27
C ALA A 439 -4.40 14.66 12.22
N SER A 440 -4.23 14.46 13.52
CA SER A 440 -4.52 15.45 14.57
C SER A 440 -3.27 15.82 15.37
N SER A 441 -3.04 17.12 15.56
CA SER A 441 -2.00 17.62 16.48
C SER A 441 -2.25 17.15 17.93
N SER A 442 -3.52 16.95 18.30
CA SER A 442 -3.93 16.45 19.61
C SER A 442 -3.53 14.99 19.85
N SER A 443 -3.33 14.20 18.80
CA SER A 443 -2.85 12.82 18.92
C SER A 443 -1.39 12.77 19.37
N VAL A 444 -0.58 13.80 19.08
CA VAL A 444 0.77 13.91 19.65
C VAL A 444 0.71 14.03 21.17
N SER A 445 -0.17 14.89 21.71
CA SER A 445 -0.34 15.04 23.16
C SER A 445 -0.85 13.77 23.84
N ARG A 446 -1.66 12.95 23.15
CA ARG A 446 -2.14 11.66 23.66
C ARG A 446 -1.06 10.58 23.70
N ALA A 447 -0.10 10.67 22.79
CA ALA A 447 1.00 9.73 22.65
C ALA A 447 2.21 10.08 23.52
N GLU A 448 2.19 11.23 24.21
CA GLU A 448 3.25 11.60 25.15
C GLU A 448 3.34 10.54 26.26
N PRO A 449 4.52 9.94 26.51
CA PRO A 449 4.65 8.93 27.55
C PRO A 449 4.37 9.53 28.94
N ASP A 450 3.58 8.82 29.75
CA ASP A 450 3.19 9.28 31.10
C ASP A 450 4.35 9.27 32.13
N GLY A 451 5.55 8.88 31.72
CA GLY A 451 6.74 8.76 32.59
C GLY A 451 6.67 7.62 33.61
N VAL A 452 5.61 6.82 33.59
CA VAL A 452 5.41 5.63 34.43
C VAL A 452 5.76 4.38 33.62
N GLY A 453 7.06 4.07 33.55
CA GLY A 453 7.58 2.97 32.73
C GLY A 453 8.80 3.41 31.92
N GLY A 454 9.61 2.45 31.46
CA GLY A 454 10.77 2.73 30.59
C GLY A 454 10.29 3.16 29.21
N ALA A 455 9.97 4.43 29.03
CA ALA A 455 9.66 4.98 27.72
C ALA A 455 10.97 5.10 26.92
N PHE A 456 11.12 4.29 25.88
CA PHE A 456 12.30 4.28 25.01
C PHE A 456 12.14 5.17 23.79
N VAL A 457 11.09 5.99 23.76
CA VAL A 457 10.75 6.87 22.64
C VAL A 457 10.60 8.32 23.09
N THR A 458 11.07 9.25 22.28
CA THR A 458 10.84 10.69 22.43
C THR A 458 10.20 11.23 21.16
N LEU A 459 9.11 11.99 21.33
CA LEU A 459 8.36 12.60 20.23
C LEU A 459 8.71 14.09 20.15
N GLU A 460 9.29 14.51 19.04
CA GLU A 460 9.62 15.91 18.75
C GLU A 460 8.66 16.41 17.66
N GLY A 461 7.48 16.88 18.08
CA GLY A 461 6.45 17.41 17.20
C GLY A 461 6.66 18.88 16.84
N ASP A 462 6.38 19.23 15.59
CA ASP A 462 6.32 20.62 15.16
C ASP A 462 5.23 21.40 15.89
N ALA A 463 5.53 22.64 16.27
CA ALA A 463 4.61 23.49 17.02
C ALA A 463 3.36 23.92 16.22
N THR A 464 3.36 23.75 14.89
CA THR A 464 2.23 24.14 14.05
C THR A 464 1.95 23.12 12.95
N PRO A 465 0.67 22.80 12.68
CA PRO A 465 0.27 22.00 11.53
C PRO A 465 0.78 22.57 10.21
N PHE A 466 1.05 21.69 9.24
CA PHE A 466 1.52 22.11 7.90
C PHE A 466 0.41 22.12 6.85
N ALA A 467 -0.70 21.42 7.10
CA ALA A 467 -1.91 21.42 6.29
C ALA A 467 -3.16 21.37 7.18
N TYR A 468 -4.34 21.52 6.59
CA TYR A 468 -5.61 21.44 7.29
C TYR A 468 -6.70 20.85 6.40
N SER A 469 -7.58 20.02 6.95
CA SER A 469 -8.79 19.56 6.26
C SER A 469 -9.98 19.57 7.23
N PRO A 470 -11.03 20.36 6.98
CA PRO A 470 -12.24 20.33 7.80
C PRO A 470 -12.88 18.95 7.77
N THR A 471 -13.46 18.53 8.89
CA THR A 471 -14.38 17.38 8.93
C THR A 471 -15.77 17.89 8.56
N VAL A 472 -16.38 17.30 7.53
CA VAL A 472 -17.66 17.75 6.97
C VAL A 472 -18.69 16.64 7.03
N LEU A 473 -19.96 17.03 7.08
CA LEU A 473 -21.07 16.12 6.79
C LEU A 473 -21.30 16.17 5.27
N ALA A 474 -20.86 15.14 4.55
CA ALA A 474 -21.05 15.00 3.12
C ALA A 474 -22.46 14.45 2.83
N VAL A 475 -23.40 15.35 2.51
CA VAL A 475 -24.82 15.04 2.35
C VAL A 475 -25.15 14.80 0.87
N PRO A 476 -25.92 13.75 0.50
CA PRO A 476 -26.43 13.59 -0.87
C PRO A 476 -27.06 14.89 -1.39
N GLN A 477 -26.73 15.31 -2.61
CA GLN A 477 -27.11 16.61 -3.16
C GLN A 477 -28.63 16.87 -3.09
N ALA A 478 -29.45 15.84 -3.28
CA ALA A 478 -30.91 15.93 -3.19
C ALA A 478 -31.43 16.24 -1.77
N MET A 479 -30.63 15.99 -0.73
CA MET A 479 -30.97 16.20 0.68
C MET A 479 -30.24 17.39 1.31
N ALA A 480 -29.16 17.85 0.68
CA ALA A 480 -28.34 18.95 1.17
C ALA A 480 -29.11 20.27 1.34
N LEU A 481 -28.61 21.15 2.19
CA LEU A 481 -29.12 22.52 2.32
C LEU A 481 -28.77 23.35 1.06
N GLU A 482 -29.78 23.98 0.45
CA GLU A 482 -29.62 24.68 -0.84
C GLU A 482 -28.79 25.96 -0.72
N ALA A 483 -28.96 26.72 0.37
CA ALA A 483 -28.28 28.00 0.55
C ALA A 483 -26.89 27.79 1.18
N THR A 484 -25.84 28.34 0.56
CA THR A 484 -24.46 28.32 1.07
C THR A 484 -24.35 28.73 2.54
N ARG A 485 -25.09 29.77 2.95
CA ARG A 485 -25.10 30.26 4.34
C ARG A 485 -25.70 29.28 5.35
N GLU A 486 -26.53 28.35 4.89
CA GLU A 486 -27.16 27.36 5.76
C GLU A 486 -26.27 26.14 5.99
N ARG A 487 -25.30 25.90 5.11
CA ARG A 487 -24.31 24.81 5.16
C ARG A 487 -23.15 25.08 6.12
N THR A 488 -23.14 26.20 6.83
CA THR A 488 -22.05 26.63 7.73
C THR A 488 -22.62 27.20 9.03
N GLY A 489 -21.84 27.18 10.11
CA GLY A 489 -22.17 27.91 11.36
C GLY A 489 -23.27 27.28 12.21
N ARG A 490 -23.58 25.99 11.98
CA ARG A 490 -24.51 25.20 12.79
C ARG A 490 -23.77 24.07 13.49
N PRO A 491 -24.19 23.67 14.71
CA PRO A 491 -23.62 22.51 15.37
C PRO A 491 -24.04 21.22 14.65
N LEU A 492 -23.23 20.17 14.75
CA LEU A 492 -23.47 18.88 14.09
C LEU A 492 -24.86 18.33 14.43
N ALA A 493 -25.25 18.35 15.71
CA ALA A 493 -26.55 17.86 16.16
C ALA A 493 -27.74 18.50 15.43
N GLU A 494 -27.64 19.79 15.08
CA GLU A 494 -28.70 20.48 14.32
C GLU A 494 -28.72 20.03 12.84
N LEU A 495 -27.56 19.84 12.23
CA LEU A 495 -27.45 19.33 10.86
C LEU A 495 -28.04 17.92 10.76
N LEU A 496 -27.69 17.04 11.71
CA LEU A 496 -28.22 15.67 11.79
C LEU A 496 -29.75 15.66 11.97
N ALA A 497 -30.29 16.51 12.84
CA ALA A 497 -31.74 16.63 13.05
C ALA A 497 -32.47 17.05 11.77
N LYS A 498 -31.90 17.96 10.97
CA LYS A 498 -32.49 18.39 9.69
C LYS A 498 -32.43 17.30 8.64
N LEU A 499 -31.30 16.60 8.52
CA LEU A 499 -31.13 15.50 7.58
C LEU A 499 -32.16 14.39 7.85
N ARG A 500 -32.35 14.01 9.11
CA ARG A 500 -33.35 13.02 9.55
C ARG A 500 -34.77 13.46 9.29
N GLY A 501 -35.07 14.76 9.44
CA GLY A 501 -36.36 15.32 9.05
C GLY A 501 -36.70 15.11 7.56
N LYS A 502 -35.70 14.84 6.71
CA LYS A 502 -35.85 14.48 5.30
C LYS A 502 -35.75 12.95 5.05
N GLY A 503 -35.67 12.13 6.10
CA GLY A 503 -35.49 10.68 6.00
C GLY A 503 -34.06 10.25 5.66
N GLY A 504 -33.06 11.10 5.93
CA GLY A 504 -31.66 10.79 5.68
C GLY A 504 -30.99 10.04 6.82
N GLU A 505 -29.99 9.25 6.47
CA GLU A 505 -29.18 8.42 7.36
C GLU A 505 -27.77 9.00 7.49
N VAL A 506 -27.06 8.62 8.55
CA VAL A 506 -25.72 9.14 8.84
C VAL A 506 -24.81 7.98 9.18
N ARG A 507 -23.63 7.95 8.55
CA ARG A 507 -22.55 7.02 8.85
C ARG A 507 -21.23 7.75 9.10
N ARG A 508 -20.33 7.08 9.80
CA ARG A 508 -18.99 7.54 10.17
C ARG A 508 -18.05 6.34 10.15
N ALA A 509 -16.79 6.55 9.80
CA ALA A 509 -15.76 5.54 9.94
C ALA A 509 -15.48 5.23 11.42
N ASP A 510 -14.72 4.17 11.68
CA ASP A 510 -14.36 3.72 13.02
C ASP A 510 -13.44 4.72 13.75
N PRO A 511 -13.84 5.28 14.92
CA PRO A 511 -12.98 6.20 15.69
C PRO A 511 -11.74 5.53 16.29
N GLU A 512 -11.63 4.21 16.31
CA GLU A 512 -10.36 3.55 16.67
C GLU A 512 -9.35 3.61 15.53
N SER A 513 -9.84 3.59 14.29
CA SER A 513 -9.01 3.43 13.09
C SER A 513 -8.41 4.75 12.61
N THR A 514 -9.14 5.87 12.69
CA THR A 514 -8.69 7.16 12.14
C THR A 514 -8.96 8.34 13.06
N ASP A 515 -8.06 9.33 13.03
CA ASP A 515 -8.21 10.56 13.81
C ASP A 515 -9.44 11.38 13.38
N SER A 516 -9.81 11.40 12.09
CA SER A 516 -11.00 12.15 11.65
C SER A 516 -12.29 11.57 12.19
N ALA A 517 -12.39 10.24 12.25
CA ALA A 517 -13.52 9.55 12.83
C ALA A 517 -13.63 9.85 14.32
N LEU A 518 -12.50 9.86 15.04
CA LEU A 518 -12.47 10.22 16.45
C LEU A 518 -12.85 11.69 16.68
N LEU A 519 -12.37 12.63 15.86
CA LEU A 519 -12.77 14.04 15.93
C LEU A 519 -14.26 14.25 15.61
N ALA A 520 -14.81 13.46 14.68
CA ALA A 520 -16.25 13.42 14.43
C ALA A 520 -17.03 12.90 15.64
N ALA A 521 -16.51 11.90 16.37
CA ALA A 521 -17.11 11.43 17.63
C ALA A 521 -17.08 12.52 18.72
N VAL A 522 -15.97 13.27 18.84
CA VAL A 522 -15.86 14.43 19.77
C VAL A 522 -16.97 15.44 19.52
N GLY A 523 -17.25 15.78 18.25
CA GLY A 523 -18.35 16.67 17.91
C GLY A 523 -19.74 16.04 18.14
N LEU A 524 -19.90 14.75 17.81
CA LEU A 524 -21.15 14.00 17.98
C LEU A 524 -21.56 13.90 19.46
N TYR A 525 -20.60 13.70 20.35
CA TYR A 525 -20.83 13.61 21.80
C TYR A 525 -20.94 14.98 22.48
N GLY A 526 -20.73 16.07 21.73
CA GLY A 526 -20.80 17.43 22.24
C GLY A 526 -19.60 17.86 23.09
N ALA A 527 -18.46 17.17 22.95
CA ALA A 527 -17.19 17.53 23.59
C ALA A 527 -16.40 18.60 22.80
N GLY A 528 -16.72 18.83 21.53
CA GLY A 528 -16.08 19.83 20.65
C GLY A 528 -16.68 21.25 20.68
N GLY A 529 -17.49 21.59 21.68
CA GLY A 529 -18.20 22.89 21.74
C GLY A 529 -17.25 24.10 21.80
N ARG A 530 -17.67 25.24 21.22
CA ARG A 530 -16.90 26.50 21.20
C ARG A 530 -16.66 27.13 22.58
N ASP A 531 -17.41 26.70 23.61
CA ASP A 531 -17.20 27.17 24.97
C ASP A 531 -16.01 26.42 25.60
N ALA A 532 -15.01 27.16 26.08
CA ALA A 532 -13.83 26.60 26.74
C ALA A 532 -14.14 25.71 27.96
N THR A 533 -15.35 25.81 28.53
CA THR A 533 -15.85 24.93 29.60
C THR A 533 -16.38 23.59 29.10
N ALA A 534 -16.68 23.46 27.80
CA ALA A 534 -17.13 22.23 27.17
C ALA A 534 -15.96 21.39 26.62
N ALA A 535 -14.84 22.03 26.26
CA ALA A 535 -13.66 21.37 25.70
C ALA A 535 -12.89 20.44 26.67
N ASP A 536 -13.18 20.53 27.98
CA ASP A 536 -12.61 19.67 29.03
C ASP A 536 -13.68 18.78 29.68
N ARG A 537 -14.83 18.61 29.00
CA ARG A 537 -15.94 17.77 29.48
C ARG A 537 -15.63 16.31 29.21
N THR A 538 -15.58 15.51 30.27
CA THR A 538 -15.60 14.06 30.17
C THR A 538 -16.95 13.58 29.64
N VAL A 539 -16.93 12.82 28.55
CA VAL A 539 -18.12 12.16 27.98
C VAL A 539 -18.36 10.85 28.73
N THR A 540 -19.60 10.61 29.13
CA THR A 540 -19.99 9.32 29.73
C THR A 540 -20.37 8.30 28.67
N ALA A 541 -20.20 7.00 28.96
CA ALA A 541 -20.63 5.91 28.08
C ALA A 541 -22.11 6.01 27.69
N GLY A 542 -22.99 6.46 28.60
CA GLY A 542 -24.42 6.63 28.31
C GLY A 542 -24.73 7.74 27.30
N GLU A 543 -23.97 8.85 27.35
CA GLU A 543 -24.09 9.94 26.37
C GLU A 543 -23.57 9.50 25.00
N ALA A 544 -22.43 8.80 24.97
CA ALA A 544 -21.91 8.19 23.75
C ALA A 544 -22.90 7.18 23.16
N ALA A 545 -23.50 6.31 23.98
CA ALA A 545 -24.51 5.35 23.53
C ALA A 545 -25.74 6.03 22.90
N GLU A 546 -26.25 7.11 23.50
CA GLU A 546 -27.38 7.86 22.93
C GLU A 546 -27.01 8.51 21.60
N ALA A 547 -25.80 9.06 21.50
CA ALA A 547 -25.30 9.70 20.30
C ALA A 547 -24.91 8.69 19.21
N GLU A 548 -24.42 7.51 19.54
CA GLU A 548 -24.09 6.45 18.58
C GLU A 548 -25.34 5.76 18.04
N ARG A 549 -26.45 5.71 18.79
CA ARG A 549 -27.78 5.33 18.26
C ARG A 549 -28.28 6.29 17.19
N VAL A 550 -27.64 7.46 17.03
CA VAL A 550 -28.01 8.39 15.97
C VAL A 550 -27.49 7.94 14.60
N LEU A 551 -26.42 7.16 14.58
CA LEU A 551 -25.80 6.64 13.38
C LEU A 551 -26.50 5.34 12.96
N GLU A 552 -26.75 5.19 11.66
CA GLU A 552 -27.33 3.96 11.12
C GLU A 552 -26.21 2.94 10.92
N ARG A 553 -26.25 1.81 11.62
CA ARG A 553 -25.25 0.74 11.50
C ARG A 553 -25.88 -0.47 10.81
N SER A 554 -25.36 -0.82 9.64
CA SER A 554 -25.55 -2.15 9.06
C SER A 554 -24.19 -2.84 9.16
N GLY A 555 -24.00 -3.62 10.22
CA GLY A 555 -22.70 -4.22 10.51
C GLY A 555 -21.66 -3.25 11.09
N PRO A 556 -20.38 -3.67 11.15
CA PRO A 556 -19.30 -2.90 11.75
C PRO A 556 -18.99 -1.63 10.95
N PRO A 557 -18.49 -0.56 11.61
CA PRO A 557 -18.08 0.66 10.91
C PRO A 557 -16.90 0.37 9.98
N ASP A 558 -16.89 1.05 8.84
CA ASP A 558 -15.76 1.00 7.90
C ASP A 558 -14.49 1.60 8.56
N PRO A 559 -13.29 1.06 8.29
CA PRO A 559 -12.06 1.51 8.93
C PRO A 559 -11.72 2.98 8.62
N THR A 560 -11.89 3.42 7.38
CA THR A 560 -11.59 4.79 6.95
C THR A 560 -12.77 5.47 6.28
N GLY A 561 -12.74 6.82 6.21
CA GLY A 561 -13.72 7.57 5.44
C GLY A 561 -13.72 7.22 3.94
N ALA A 562 -12.56 6.77 3.42
CA ALA A 562 -12.45 6.32 2.03
C ALA A 562 -13.18 4.99 1.82
N ASP A 563 -12.99 4.01 2.71
CA ASP A 563 -13.67 2.71 2.68
C ASP A 563 -15.19 2.89 2.77
N LEU A 564 -15.65 3.75 3.70
CA LEU A 564 -17.06 4.09 3.85
C LEU A 564 -17.65 4.65 2.55
N LEU A 565 -16.96 5.60 1.91
CA LEU A 565 -17.40 6.18 0.64
C LEU A 565 -17.37 5.17 -0.53
N CYS A 566 -16.55 4.13 -0.43
CA CYS A 566 -16.44 3.06 -1.40
C CYS A 566 -17.49 1.96 -1.21
N ALA A 567 -17.91 1.69 0.02
CA ALA A 567 -18.92 0.69 0.34
C ALA A 567 -20.34 1.14 -0.03
N LEU A 568 -20.66 2.44 0.14
CA LEU A 568 -22.01 2.98 -0.05
C LEU A 568 -22.66 2.69 -1.42
N PRO A 569 -21.97 2.80 -2.57
CA PRO A 569 -22.55 2.51 -3.87
C PRO A 569 -22.99 1.05 -4.07
N GLY A 570 -22.66 0.13 -3.15
CA GLY A 570 -23.15 -1.25 -3.14
C GLY A 570 -24.67 -1.36 -2.99
N ASP A 571 -25.32 -0.35 -2.40
CA ASP A 571 -26.77 -0.19 -2.34
C ASP A 571 -27.16 1.23 -2.79
N ASP A 572 -27.68 1.35 -4.02
CA ASP A 572 -28.09 2.62 -4.63
C ASP A 572 -29.16 3.37 -3.81
N ALA A 573 -30.04 2.66 -3.09
CA ALA A 573 -31.04 3.30 -2.25
C ALA A 573 -30.40 3.87 -0.97
N ALA A 574 -29.48 3.12 -0.36
CA ALA A 574 -28.70 3.59 0.78
C ALA A 574 -27.78 4.76 0.40
N ASP A 575 -27.08 4.69 -0.74
CA ASP A 575 -26.17 5.74 -1.22
C ASP A 575 -26.91 7.09 -1.39
N LYS A 576 -28.14 7.07 -1.90
CA LYS A 576 -28.95 8.28 -2.15
C LYS A 576 -29.47 8.96 -0.89
N ARG A 577 -29.53 8.26 0.25
CA ARG A 577 -30.09 8.77 1.51
C ARG A 577 -29.07 8.92 2.64
N THR A 578 -27.86 8.39 2.46
CA THR A 578 -26.83 8.36 3.50
C THR A 578 -25.85 9.52 3.36
N ALA A 579 -25.80 10.37 4.38
CA ALA A 579 -24.71 11.30 4.60
C ALA A 579 -23.57 10.65 5.37
N VAL A 580 -22.35 11.12 5.14
CA VAL A 580 -21.16 10.60 5.80
C VAL A 580 -20.35 11.71 6.47
N LEU A 581 -19.83 11.43 7.66
CA LEU A 581 -18.85 12.28 8.33
C LEU A 581 -17.46 11.91 7.86
N VAL A 582 -16.83 12.77 7.07
CA VAL A 582 -15.53 12.54 6.42
C VAL A 582 -14.72 13.82 6.34
N PRO A 583 -13.38 13.75 6.22
CA PRO A 583 -12.56 14.89 5.83
C PRO A 583 -12.97 15.46 4.46
N GLU A 584 -12.96 16.78 4.33
CA GLU A 584 -13.28 17.46 3.07
C GLU A 584 -12.36 17.06 1.92
N PHE A 585 -11.07 16.78 2.18
CA PHE A 585 -10.12 16.44 1.12
C PHE A 585 -10.57 15.20 0.33
N LEU A 586 -11.20 14.20 0.97
CA LEU A 586 -11.77 13.02 0.30
C LEU A 586 -12.90 13.34 -0.68
N MET A 587 -13.59 14.47 -0.51
CA MET A 587 -14.58 14.95 -1.47
C MET A 587 -13.93 15.60 -2.70
N ARG A 588 -12.70 16.13 -2.57
CA ARG A 588 -11.97 16.81 -3.65
C ARG A 588 -11.08 15.86 -4.45
N SER A 589 -10.21 15.11 -3.78
CA SER A 589 -9.34 14.10 -4.41
C SER A 589 -10.14 12.90 -4.91
N GLY A 590 -11.30 12.67 -4.31
CA GLY A 590 -12.11 11.48 -4.53
C GLY A 590 -11.60 10.30 -3.72
N VAL A 591 -12.21 9.13 -3.96
CA VAL A 591 -11.77 7.86 -3.38
C VAL A 591 -11.45 6.90 -4.53
N GLY A 592 -10.38 6.12 -4.36
CA GLY A 592 -9.73 5.33 -5.42
C GLY A 592 -10.50 4.09 -5.89
N CYS A 593 -11.69 3.82 -5.33
CA CYS A 593 -12.56 2.75 -5.78
C CYS A 593 -13.33 3.14 -7.06
N ALA A 594 -13.53 2.14 -7.92
CA ALA A 594 -14.28 2.30 -9.16
C ALA A 594 -15.76 2.58 -8.88
N ALA A 595 -16.28 3.73 -9.31
CA ALA A 595 -17.69 3.88 -9.66
C ALA A 595 -17.98 5.18 -10.42
N ALA A 596 -18.39 5.04 -11.67
CA ALA A 596 -19.04 6.10 -12.46
C ALA A 596 -20.49 6.41 -12.00
N THR A 597 -20.89 5.93 -10.81
CA THR A 597 -22.29 5.89 -10.32
C THR A 597 -22.49 6.44 -8.91
N ARG A 598 -21.47 7.05 -8.28
CA ARG A 598 -21.59 7.62 -6.93
C ARG A 598 -22.58 8.77 -6.86
N THR A 599 -23.43 8.79 -5.83
CA THR A 599 -24.28 9.94 -5.54
C THR A 599 -23.43 11.18 -5.25
N GLN A 600 -23.67 12.27 -5.97
CA GLN A 600 -23.01 13.55 -5.74
C GLN A 600 -23.37 14.09 -4.36
N ARG A 601 -22.38 14.55 -3.60
CA ARG A 601 -22.53 15.02 -2.22
C ARG A 601 -22.13 16.48 -2.07
N MET A 602 -22.76 17.15 -1.11
CA MET A 602 -22.50 18.54 -0.73
C MET A 602 -21.99 18.57 0.71
N ALA A 603 -20.88 19.26 0.95
CA ALA A 603 -20.28 19.41 2.27
C ALA A 603 -21.10 20.38 3.15
N GLU A 604 -21.55 19.94 4.31
CA GLU A 604 -22.04 20.81 5.37
C GLU A 604 -20.97 20.87 6.47
N TYR A 605 -20.66 22.09 6.93
CA TYR A 605 -19.52 22.39 7.81
C TYR A 605 -20.04 22.60 9.25
N PRO A 606 -20.07 21.54 10.08
CA PRO A 606 -20.40 21.67 11.49
C PRO A 606 -19.39 22.57 12.21
N GLN A 607 -19.88 23.45 13.09
CA GLN A 607 -19.03 24.43 13.79
C GLN A 607 -18.31 23.89 15.04
N ASP A 608 -18.66 22.68 15.46
CA ASP A 608 -18.29 22.00 16.70
C ASP A 608 -17.60 20.66 16.47
N VAL A 609 -17.25 20.35 15.20
CA VAL A 609 -16.44 19.18 14.84
C VAL A 609 -15.07 19.67 14.37
N PRO A 610 -13.98 19.35 15.08
CA PRO A 610 -12.64 19.71 14.67
C PRO A 610 -12.25 19.10 13.32
N GLY A 611 -11.45 19.84 12.56
CA GLY A 611 -10.82 19.32 11.34
C GLY A 611 -9.48 18.65 11.63
N LEU A 612 -8.97 17.94 10.63
CA LEU A 612 -7.60 17.41 10.61
C LEU A 612 -6.60 18.56 10.51
N ASP A 613 -5.54 18.48 11.30
CA ASP A 613 -4.46 19.46 11.38
C ASP A 613 -3.09 18.75 11.50
N PRO A 614 -2.68 18.00 10.45
CA PRO A 614 -1.51 17.15 10.51
C PRO A 614 -0.23 17.92 10.86
N VAL A 615 0.56 17.28 11.73
CA VAL A 615 1.84 17.78 12.24
C VAL A 615 2.95 16.81 11.88
N PHE A 616 4.16 17.34 11.68
CA PHE A 616 5.34 16.51 11.48
C PHE A 616 5.96 16.19 12.83
N VAL A 617 6.17 14.91 13.13
CA VAL A 617 6.81 14.45 14.38
C VAL A 617 8.07 13.67 14.07
N ARG A 618 9.21 14.14 14.57
CA ARG A 618 10.43 13.34 14.61
C ARG A 618 10.33 12.37 15.79
N VAL A 619 10.46 11.08 15.49
CA VAL A 619 10.47 10.03 16.52
C VAL A 619 11.92 9.63 16.81
N ARG A 620 12.33 9.72 18.06
CA ARG A 620 13.67 9.30 18.52
C ARG A 620 13.56 8.08 19.41
N TRP A 621 14.38 7.07 19.14
CA TRP A 621 14.47 5.86 19.95
C TRP A 621 15.75 5.88 20.78
N GLU A 622 15.63 5.56 22.06
CA GLU A 622 16.79 5.39 22.95
C GLU A 622 17.64 4.21 22.47
N GLU A 623 18.94 4.43 22.26
CA GLU A 623 19.90 3.43 21.75
C GLU A 623 19.55 2.75 20.40
N GLY A 624 18.48 3.18 19.71
CA GLY A 624 17.96 2.53 18.49
C GLY A 624 18.73 2.85 17.20
N ASP A 625 19.42 3.99 17.13
CA ASP A 625 19.99 4.50 15.87
C ASP A 625 21.53 4.54 15.89
N ARG A 626 22.21 3.49 15.40
CA ARG A 626 23.68 3.53 15.19
C ARG A 626 24.11 4.61 14.20
N ASP A 627 23.18 5.07 13.36
CA ASP A 627 23.33 6.08 12.31
C ASP A 627 22.57 7.40 12.62
N GLY A 628 22.23 7.64 13.89
CA GLY A 628 21.38 8.75 14.34
C GLY A 628 21.65 10.12 13.70
N PRO A 629 22.91 10.61 13.60
CA PRO A 629 23.19 11.90 12.96
C PRO A 629 22.80 11.97 11.47
N ALA A 630 22.97 10.88 10.72
CA ALA A 630 22.61 10.82 9.30
C ALA A 630 21.08 10.74 9.12
N ARG A 631 20.42 10.00 10.01
CA ARG A 631 18.96 9.88 10.08
C ARG A 631 18.30 11.21 10.42
N ASP A 632 18.79 11.89 11.45
CA ASP A 632 18.34 13.24 11.82
C ASP A 632 18.48 14.25 10.67
N ASP A 633 19.56 14.15 9.89
CA ASP A 633 19.78 15.00 8.72
C ASP A 633 18.85 14.66 7.54
N ALA A 634 18.55 13.38 7.35
CA ALA A 634 17.57 12.94 6.35
C ALA A 634 16.15 13.37 6.72
N VAL A 635 15.73 13.22 7.98
CA VAL A 635 14.42 13.65 8.46
C VAL A 635 14.24 15.16 8.28
N ARG A 636 15.20 15.99 8.72
CA ARG A 636 15.12 17.46 8.55
C ARG A 636 15.03 17.91 7.09
N ARG A 637 15.70 17.19 6.18
CA ARG A 637 15.59 17.50 4.73
C ARG A 637 14.21 17.20 4.21
N PHE A 638 13.64 16.06 4.58
CA PHE A 638 12.32 15.66 4.17
C PHE A 638 11.25 16.58 4.75
N GLU A 639 11.28 16.85 6.07
CA GLU A 639 10.41 17.81 6.76
C GLU A 639 10.38 19.16 6.04
N LYS A 640 11.56 19.75 5.79
CA LYS A 640 11.68 21.03 5.09
C LYS A 640 11.09 20.97 3.67
N TRP A 641 11.29 19.86 2.97
CA TRP A 641 10.75 19.69 1.62
C TRP A 641 9.23 19.54 1.65
N LEU A 642 8.71 18.74 2.58
CA LEU A 642 7.30 18.41 2.73
C LEU A 642 6.47 19.66 3.04
N THR A 643 6.97 20.50 3.94
CA THR A 643 6.29 21.71 4.43
C THR A 643 6.49 22.95 3.53
N THR A 644 7.13 22.81 2.37
CA THR A 644 7.32 23.92 1.42
C THR A 644 6.17 23.98 0.40
N LYS A 645 5.59 25.19 0.22
CA LYS A 645 4.42 25.47 -0.67
C LYS A 645 4.54 24.81 -2.04
N ASP A 646 5.59 25.13 -2.80
CA ASP A 646 5.76 24.65 -4.19
C ASP A 646 6.42 23.26 -4.28
N ARG A 647 6.31 22.44 -3.23
CA ARG A 647 6.93 21.11 -3.12
C ARG A 647 5.96 20.11 -2.49
N GLY A 648 6.19 19.68 -1.24
CA GLY A 648 5.31 18.71 -0.60
C GLY A 648 3.89 19.25 -0.39
N LEU A 649 3.74 20.52 0.00
CA LEU A 649 2.41 21.13 0.18
C LEU A 649 1.63 21.26 -1.14
N ALA A 650 2.30 21.27 -2.30
CA ALA A 650 1.62 21.25 -3.58
C ALA A 650 0.87 19.92 -3.76
N VAL A 651 1.47 18.80 -3.33
CA VAL A 651 0.82 17.48 -3.35
C VAL A 651 -0.41 17.45 -2.43
N PHE A 652 -0.30 18.01 -1.22
CA PHE A 652 -1.45 18.15 -0.32
C PHE A 652 -2.53 19.05 -0.92
N GLY A 653 -2.17 20.12 -1.64
CA GLY A 653 -3.12 20.95 -2.36
C GLY A 653 -3.85 20.22 -3.48
N GLU A 654 -3.12 19.44 -4.29
CA GLU A 654 -3.71 18.59 -5.33
C GLU A 654 -4.70 17.58 -4.74
N ASP A 655 -4.40 17.02 -3.57
CA ASP A 655 -5.30 16.10 -2.84
C ASP A 655 -6.41 16.85 -2.06
N GLY A 656 -6.47 18.18 -2.14
CA GLY A 656 -7.60 18.99 -1.68
C GLY A 656 -7.45 19.63 -0.30
N PHE A 657 -6.28 19.55 0.33
CA PHE A 657 -6.02 20.16 1.64
C PHE A 657 -5.96 21.70 1.57
N ARG A 658 -6.13 22.31 2.73
CA ARG A 658 -6.09 23.76 2.97
C ARG A 658 -4.85 24.18 3.74
N GLY A 659 -4.55 25.47 3.69
CA GLY A 659 -3.53 26.09 4.50
C GLY A 659 -3.84 25.96 6.00
N PRO A 660 -2.82 25.78 6.86
CA PRO A 660 -3.00 25.52 8.29
C PRO A 660 -3.35 26.78 9.11
N ARG A 661 -3.39 27.97 8.51
CA ARG A 661 -3.58 29.24 9.22
C ARG A 661 -4.59 30.14 8.51
N GLY A 662 -5.08 31.15 9.24
CA GLY A 662 -5.91 32.20 8.69
C GLY A 662 -7.33 31.73 8.43
N ASP A 663 -7.81 31.91 7.21
CA ASP A 663 -9.13 31.51 6.73
C ASP A 663 -9.17 30.07 6.17
N HIS A 664 -8.06 29.33 6.28
CA HIS A 664 -7.89 28.00 5.68
C HIS A 664 -8.18 28.01 4.17
N ALA A 665 -7.57 28.96 3.45
CA ALA A 665 -7.59 28.96 1.99
C ALA A 665 -7.06 27.63 1.41
N PRO A 666 -7.63 27.13 0.30
CA PRO A 666 -7.10 25.97 -0.42
C PRO A 666 -5.61 26.11 -0.75
N LEU A 667 -4.84 25.01 -0.65
CA LEU A 667 -3.39 25.03 -0.95
C LEU A 667 -3.09 25.11 -2.46
N ASP A 668 -4.02 24.64 -3.30
CA ASP A 668 -3.90 24.56 -4.77
C ASP A 668 -4.28 25.84 -5.51
N ASP A 669 -4.70 26.89 -4.80
CA ASP A 669 -5.13 28.15 -5.42
C ASP A 669 -3.93 28.98 -5.96
N GLU A 670 -3.98 29.32 -7.25
CA GLU A 670 -3.26 30.48 -7.79
C GLU A 670 -3.99 31.77 -7.41
N GLU A 671 -3.26 32.79 -6.94
CA GLU A 671 -3.78 34.05 -6.37
C GLU A 671 -4.71 34.85 -7.31
N ASP A 672 -4.79 34.51 -8.61
CA ASP A 672 -5.49 35.25 -9.66
C ASP A 672 -6.62 34.47 -10.38
N ALA A 673 -7.11 33.35 -9.83
CA ALA A 673 -8.25 32.65 -10.43
C ALA A 673 -9.56 33.46 -10.27
N GLU A 674 -9.98 34.17 -11.33
CA GLU A 674 -11.32 34.76 -11.45
C GLU A 674 -12.37 33.64 -11.33
N ASP A 675 -13.05 33.60 -10.18
CA ASP A 675 -14.12 32.69 -9.76
C ASP A 675 -14.68 31.75 -10.85
N PRO A 676 -14.22 30.49 -10.87
CA PRO A 676 -15.01 29.37 -11.32
C PRO A 676 -15.33 28.55 -10.08
N GLY A 677 -16.38 28.92 -9.35
CA GLY A 677 -16.81 28.12 -8.20
C GLY A 677 -16.91 26.65 -8.57
N THR A 678 -16.09 25.79 -7.95
CA THR A 678 -16.32 24.37 -7.63
C THR A 678 -15.00 23.65 -7.30
N GLY A 679 -15.00 22.87 -6.21
CA GLY A 679 -15.04 21.41 -6.38
C GLY A 679 -16.51 21.02 -6.21
N GLU A 680 -17.02 20.08 -7.00
CA GLU A 680 -18.42 19.62 -6.96
C GLU A 680 -18.91 19.36 -5.51
N GLY A 681 -19.56 20.37 -4.93
CA GLY A 681 -20.16 20.28 -3.61
C GLY A 681 -19.36 20.75 -2.40
N THR A 682 -18.19 21.39 -2.51
CA THR A 682 -17.49 22.03 -1.37
C THR A 682 -17.56 23.58 -1.42
N LEU A 683 -17.28 24.24 -0.30
CA LEU A 683 -17.24 25.71 -0.19
C LEU A 683 -15.80 26.22 -0.16
N ARG A 684 -15.48 27.19 -1.03
CA ARG A 684 -14.16 27.84 -1.06
C ARG A 684 -13.81 28.49 0.27
N VAL A 685 -14.75 29.26 0.83
CA VAL A 685 -14.62 29.96 2.11
C VAL A 685 -15.75 29.49 3.04
N PRO A 686 -15.56 28.41 3.81
CA PRO A 686 -16.58 27.88 4.70
C PRO A 686 -16.81 28.75 5.96
N GLY A 687 -16.01 29.80 6.15
CA GLY A 687 -16.09 30.69 7.30
C GLY A 687 -15.30 30.18 8.50
N ALA A 688 -15.76 30.47 9.72
CA ALA A 688 -15.05 30.10 10.94
C ALA A 688 -15.25 28.60 11.25
N LEU A 689 -14.19 27.82 11.07
CA LEU A 689 -14.14 26.40 11.36
C LEU A 689 -13.75 26.14 12.83
N ALA A 690 -14.02 24.91 13.30
CA ALA A 690 -13.61 24.49 14.63
C ALA A 690 -12.08 24.36 14.70
N GLY A 691 -11.51 24.82 15.81
CA GLY A 691 -10.08 24.62 16.11
C GLY A 691 -9.80 23.23 16.67
N ALA A 692 -8.52 22.96 16.92
CA ALA A 692 -8.08 21.74 17.59
C ALA A 692 -8.71 21.60 18.99
N VAL A 693 -8.86 20.35 19.44
CA VAL A 693 -9.38 19.99 20.77
C VAL A 693 -8.26 19.43 21.65
N PRO A 694 -8.37 19.49 22.99
CA PRO A 694 -7.40 18.83 23.86
C PRO A 694 -7.34 17.32 23.61
N GLY A 695 -6.15 16.72 23.77
CA GLY A 695 -5.96 15.27 23.68
C GLY A 695 -6.85 14.49 24.65
N THR A 696 -7.12 15.06 25.84
CA THR A 696 -8.02 14.49 26.86
C THR A 696 -9.47 14.34 26.38
N ALA A 697 -9.95 15.24 25.53
CA ALA A 697 -11.29 15.15 24.96
C ALA A 697 -11.40 14.00 23.95
N MET A 698 -10.36 13.79 23.14
CA MET A 698 -10.24 12.65 22.24
C MET A 698 -10.13 11.33 23.01
N GLU A 699 -9.32 11.27 24.06
CA GLU A 699 -9.24 10.08 24.94
C GLU A 699 -10.56 9.75 25.61
N SER A 700 -11.22 10.75 26.20
CA SER A 700 -12.53 10.56 26.83
C SER A 700 -13.58 10.11 25.82
N SER A 701 -13.55 10.64 24.61
CA SER A 701 -14.50 10.25 23.55
C SER A 701 -14.22 8.84 23.04
N LEU A 702 -12.95 8.45 22.89
CA LEU A 702 -12.56 7.10 22.49
C LEU A 702 -12.94 6.07 23.57
N ALA A 703 -12.69 6.38 24.85
CA ALA A 703 -13.11 5.55 25.97
C ALA A 703 -14.63 5.41 26.03
N ALA A 704 -15.36 6.52 25.91
CA ALA A 704 -16.82 6.50 25.89
C ALA A 704 -17.40 5.77 24.68
N TYR A 705 -16.75 5.85 23.50
CA TYR A 705 -17.12 5.07 22.31
C TYR A 705 -16.98 3.56 22.56
N ARG A 706 -15.82 3.13 23.08
CA ARG A 706 -15.58 1.72 23.44
C ARG A 706 -16.62 1.21 24.44
N ASP A 707 -16.94 2.03 25.43
CA ASP A 707 -17.93 1.68 26.46
C ASP A 707 -19.39 1.93 26.02
N ALA A 708 -19.65 2.54 24.87
CA ALA A 708 -20.99 2.99 24.45
C ALA A 708 -21.98 1.83 24.31
N ASP A 709 -21.49 0.69 23.83
CA ASP A 709 -22.29 -0.52 23.66
C ASP A 709 -22.29 -1.37 24.96
N GLY A 710 -21.43 -1.07 25.94
CA GLY A 710 -21.34 -1.75 27.25
C GLY A 710 -20.61 -3.10 27.19
N PRO A 711 -20.58 -3.88 28.30
CA PRO A 711 -19.94 -5.19 28.29
C PRO A 711 -20.61 -6.15 27.30
N GLY A 712 -19.82 -6.83 26.49
CA GLY A 712 -20.27 -7.72 25.42
C GLY A 712 -20.53 -9.16 25.85
N ARG A 713 -21.19 -9.91 24.96
CA ARG A 713 -21.29 -11.38 25.01
C ARG A 713 -20.82 -12.02 23.71
N VAL A 714 -19.77 -12.85 23.77
CA VAL A 714 -19.22 -13.52 22.59
C VAL A 714 -19.30 -15.04 22.73
N LEU A 715 -19.95 -15.72 21.79
CA LEU A 715 -19.99 -17.17 21.73
C LEU A 715 -19.16 -17.68 20.55
N PHE A 716 -18.07 -18.36 20.83
CA PHE A 716 -17.25 -19.02 19.80
C PHE A 716 -17.75 -20.44 19.54
N LEU A 717 -17.90 -20.78 18.28
CA LEU A 717 -18.14 -22.12 17.74
C LEU A 717 -16.85 -22.52 17.01
N LEU A 718 -16.07 -23.38 17.64
CA LEU A 718 -14.83 -23.90 17.08
C LEU A 718 -15.12 -25.22 16.38
N ASP A 719 -15.02 -25.23 15.07
CA ASP A 719 -15.02 -26.47 14.31
C ASP A 719 -13.89 -27.37 14.81
N SER A 720 -14.25 -28.58 15.21
CA SER A 720 -13.36 -29.60 15.77
C SER A 720 -13.46 -30.92 15.01
N SER A 721 -13.96 -30.86 13.77
CA SER A 721 -14.03 -31.98 12.83
C SER A 721 -12.64 -32.49 12.44
N GLY A 722 -12.61 -33.64 11.76
CA GLY A 722 -11.38 -34.29 11.33
C GLY A 722 -10.59 -33.49 10.29
N SER A 723 -11.28 -32.69 9.48
CA SER A 723 -10.71 -31.86 8.41
C SER A 723 -9.81 -30.74 8.96
N MET A 724 -10.16 -30.22 10.14
CA MET A 724 -9.38 -29.22 10.87
C MET A 724 -8.00 -29.73 11.36
N GLY A 725 -7.64 -31.00 11.12
CA GLY A 725 -6.42 -31.64 11.60
C GLY A 725 -5.13 -30.87 11.29
N ASP A 726 -4.95 -30.47 10.03
CA ASP A 726 -3.76 -29.71 9.60
C ASP A 726 -3.84 -28.21 9.97
N LEU A 727 -5.01 -27.75 10.40
CA LEU A 727 -5.34 -26.37 10.78
C LEU A 727 -5.54 -26.22 12.31
N TRP A 728 -5.14 -27.21 13.11
CA TRP A 728 -5.42 -27.24 14.55
C TRP A 728 -4.30 -26.67 15.41
N GLU A 729 -3.04 -26.93 15.05
CA GLU A 729 -1.90 -26.64 15.91
C GLU A 729 -1.31 -25.24 15.69
N GLY A 730 -0.80 -24.65 16.78
CA GLY A 730 -0.07 -23.38 16.76
C GLY A 730 -0.97 -22.13 16.80
N PRO A 731 -0.36 -20.93 16.82
CA PRO A 731 -1.09 -19.67 16.94
C PRO A 731 -2.09 -19.44 15.80
N GLY A 732 -1.76 -19.86 14.58
CA GLY A 732 -2.64 -19.76 13.41
C GLY A 732 -3.66 -20.90 13.29
N GLY A 733 -3.67 -21.87 14.20
CA GLY A 733 -4.66 -22.94 14.22
C GLY A 733 -5.94 -22.54 14.95
N GLY A 734 -7.04 -23.28 14.75
CA GLY A 734 -8.36 -22.93 15.27
C GLY A 734 -8.39 -22.48 16.76
N PRO A 735 -7.89 -23.28 17.71
CA PRO A 735 -7.78 -22.88 19.12
C PRO A 735 -6.89 -21.65 19.37
N GLY A 736 -5.79 -21.52 18.62
CA GLY A 736 -4.86 -20.39 18.71
C GLY A 736 -5.46 -19.08 18.22
N ILE A 737 -6.27 -19.11 17.17
CA ILE A 737 -7.02 -17.96 16.66
C ILE A 737 -8.05 -17.50 17.69
N VAL A 738 -8.80 -18.43 18.29
CA VAL A 738 -9.74 -18.12 19.38
C VAL A 738 -9.00 -17.47 20.55
N ALA A 739 -7.89 -18.07 21.01
CA ALA A 739 -7.08 -17.55 22.12
C ALA A 739 -6.60 -16.11 21.88
N GLN A 740 -6.06 -15.82 20.70
CA GLN A 740 -5.62 -14.47 20.32
C GLN A 740 -6.77 -13.46 20.30
N SER A 741 -7.95 -13.89 19.83
CA SER A 741 -9.14 -13.05 19.76
C SER A 741 -9.69 -12.67 21.14
N LEU A 742 -9.47 -13.51 22.17
CA LEU A 742 -9.84 -13.19 23.56
C LEU A 742 -9.12 -11.93 24.08
N GLY A 743 -7.98 -11.56 23.50
CA GLY A 743 -7.29 -10.32 23.81
C GLY A 743 -8.05 -9.04 23.40
N GLY A 744 -9.18 -9.19 22.69
CA GLY A 744 -10.12 -8.10 22.42
C GLY A 744 -11.12 -7.83 23.54
N LEU A 745 -11.35 -8.80 24.44
CA LEU A 745 -12.36 -8.70 25.49
C LEU A 745 -11.83 -8.04 26.77
N GLY A 746 -12.64 -7.16 27.36
CA GLY A 746 -12.44 -6.55 28.67
C GLY A 746 -12.90 -7.44 29.84
N GLY A 747 -12.45 -7.12 31.05
CA GLY A 747 -12.68 -7.95 32.25
C GLY A 747 -14.15 -8.07 32.69
N ARG A 748 -15.06 -7.24 32.17
CA ARG A 748 -16.51 -7.33 32.43
C ARG A 748 -17.28 -8.08 31.35
N ASP A 749 -16.65 -8.43 30.23
CA ASP A 749 -17.28 -9.14 29.12
C ASP A 749 -17.51 -10.61 29.46
N GLU A 750 -18.53 -11.20 28.83
CA GLU A 750 -18.86 -12.61 28.97
C GLU A 750 -18.55 -13.34 27.67
N TYR A 751 -17.93 -14.51 27.76
CA TYR A 751 -17.71 -15.34 26.59
C TYR A 751 -17.80 -16.83 26.89
N GLY A 752 -18.02 -17.61 25.84
CA GLY A 752 -18.07 -19.07 25.88
C GLY A 752 -17.52 -19.67 24.60
N VAL A 753 -17.11 -20.94 24.65
CA VAL A 753 -16.54 -21.67 23.51
C VAL A 753 -17.19 -23.04 23.42
N TRP A 754 -17.75 -23.37 22.25
CA TRP A 754 -18.27 -24.68 21.92
C TRP A 754 -17.35 -25.34 20.89
N ALA A 755 -17.10 -26.64 21.04
CA ALA A 755 -16.48 -27.48 20.02
C ALA A 755 -17.58 -28.11 19.16
N VAL A 756 -17.50 -27.95 17.84
CA VAL A 756 -18.48 -28.45 16.87
C VAL A 756 -17.91 -29.69 16.20
N ALA A 757 -18.56 -30.83 16.43
CA ALA A 757 -18.26 -32.12 15.79
C ALA A 757 -19.45 -33.06 16.05
N ASP A 758 -19.92 -33.77 15.02
CA ASP A 758 -21.02 -34.71 15.09
C ASP A 758 -20.55 -36.06 15.67
N GLN A 759 -20.39 -36.11 16.99
CA GLN A 759 -19.89 -37.30 17.66
C GLN A 759 -20.92 -38.45 17.70
N PRO A 760 -20.52 -39.69 17.34
CA PRO A 760 -21.41 -40.85 17.43
C PRO A 760 -21.93 -41.08 18.86
N GLY A 761 -23.24 -40.89 19.05
CA GLY A 761 -23.91 -41.08 20.35
C GLY A 761 -23.97 -39.85 21.25
N GLY A 762 -23.56 -38.67 20.76
CA GLY A 762 -23.82 -37.39 21.39
C GLY A 762 -25.27 -36.94 21.19
N ASP A 763 -25.88 -36.34 22.21
CA ASP A 763 -27.24 -35.78 22.12
C ASP A 763 -27.27 -34.40 21.41
N HIS A 764 -26.11 -33.80 21.12
CA HIS A 764 -25.96 -32.43 20.60
C HIS A 764 -24.85 -32.36 19.55
N ALA A 765 -25.04 -31.52 18.53
CA ALA A 765 -24.06 -31.21 17.46
C ALA A 765 -22.84 -30.39 17.93
N HIS A 766 -22.73 -30.14 19.23
CA HIS A 766 -21.63 -29.41 19.83
C HIS A 766 -21.41 -29.88 21.27
N SER A 767 -20.20 -29.63 21.79
CA SER A 767 -19.87 -29.78 23.20
C SER A 767 -19.35 -28.46 23.77
N VAL A 768 -19.60 -28.19 25.06
CA VAL A 768 -19.18 -26.93 25.69
C VAL A 768 -17.77 -27.07 26.23
N LEU A 769 -16.80 -26.35 25.66
CA LEU A 769 -15.43 -26.25 26.17
C LEU A 769 -15.34 -25.21 27.30
N LEU A 770 -15.99 -24.07 27.10
CA LEU A 770 -16.08 -22.97 28.06
C LEU A 770 -17.54 -22.53 28.15
N SER A 771 -18.13 -22.57 29.35
CA SER A 771 -19.49 -22.09 29.55
C SER A 771 -19.56 -20.58 29.44
N MET A 772 -20.64 -20.06 28.87
CA MET A 772 -20.86 -18.61 28.76
C MET A 772 -20.80 -17.93 30.13
N GLY A 773 -19.85 -17.00 30.31
CA GLY A 773 -19.64 -16.28 31.56
C GLY A 773 -18.38 -15.43 31.52
N ARG A 774 -18.00 -14.85 32.66
CA ARG A 774 -16.73 -14.12 32.78
C ARG A 774 -15.61 -15.10 33.07
N HIS A 775 -14.53 -15.00 32.33
CA HIS A 775 -13.32 -15.80 32.53
C HIS A 775 -12.11 -14.87 32.50
N THR A 776 -11.05 -15.26 33.20
CA THR A 776 -9.75 -14.64 32.95
C THR A 776 -9.18 -15.21 31.66
N ARG A 777 -8.46 -14.38 30.89
CA ARG A 777 -7.82 -14.79 29.64
C ARG A 777 -6.94 -16.03 29.83
N GLU A 778 -6.08 -15.98 30.84
CA GLU A 778 -5.16 -17.08 31.17
C GLU A 778 -5.90 -18.40 31.49
N GLU A 779 -7.07 -18.35 32.16
CA GLU A 779 -7.86 -19.54 32.44
C GLU A 779 -8.55 -20.11 31.20
N ALA A 780 -9.03 -19.24 30.32
CA ALA A 780 -9.66 -19.65 29.07
C ALA A 780 -8.65 -20.30 28.12
N GLU A 781 -7.48 -19.68 27.93
CA GLU A 781 -6.38 -20.22 27.12
C GLU A 781 -5.93 -21.59 27.64
N ARG A 782 -5.67 -21.70 28.96
CA ARG A 782 -5.35 -22.99 29.60
C ARG A 782 -6.44 -24.05 29.43
N THR A 783 -7.69 -23.64 29.23
CA THR A 783 -8.81 -24.58 29.01
C THR A 783 -8.83 -25.04 27.56
N LEU A 784 -8.65 -24.13 26.60
CA LEU A 784 -8.55 -24.46 25.17
C LEU A 784 -7.38 -25.42 24.92
N ASP A 785 -6.18 -25.13 25.42
CA ASP A 785 -5.01 -25.99 25.25
C ASP A 785 -5.22 -27.42 25.77
N ARG A 786 -5.93 -27.56 26.90
CA ARG A 786 -6.11 -28.84 27.57
C ARG A 786 -7.30 -29.65 27.07
N HIS A 787 -8.35 -29.00 26.58
CA HIS A 787 -9.62 -29.65 26.32
C HIS A 787 -10.09 -29.58 24.88
N ALA A 788 -9.66 -28.59 24.09
CA ALA A 788 -9.97 -28.54 22.68
C ALA A 788 -9.20 -29.65 21.95
N ARG A 789 -9.90 -30.52 21.21
CA ARG A 789 -9.30 -31.62 20.44
C ARG A 789 -10.02 -31.77 19.11
N VAL A 790 -9.28 -32.11 18.06
CA VAL A 790 -9.83 -32.63 16.81
C VAL A 790 -10.49 -33.98 17.08
N HIS A 791 -11.65 -34.18 16.47
CA HIS A 791 -12.41 -35.42 16.49
C HIS A 791 -12.46 -36.02 15.10
N ASP A 792 -12.33 -37.34 15.00
CA ASP A 792 -12.53 -38.08 13.74
C ASP A 792 -14.04 -38.17 13.43
N ALA A 793 -14.63 -37.02 13.08
CA ALA A 793 -16.05 -36.80 12.79
C ALA A 793 -16.21 -35.55 11.89
N GLU A 794 -17.33 -35.47 11.17
CA GLU A 794 -17.75 -34.26 10.42
C GLU A 794 -18.36 -33.23 11.38
N ALA A 795 -18.31 -31.95 11.03
CA ALA A 795 -19.04 -30.90 11.74
C ALA A 795 -20.54 -30.90 11.36
N ASP A 796 -21.39 -30.37 12.24
CA ASP A 796 -22.77 -30.00 11.88
C ASP A 796 -22.97 -28.51 12.19
N PRO A 797 -22.43 -27.62 11.34
CA PRO A 797 -22.48 -26.18 11.55
C PRO A 797 -23.94 -25.67 11.60
N TYR A 798 -24.86 -26.28 10.84
CA TYR A 798 -26.27 -25.90 10.85
C TYR A 798 -26.90 -26.04 12.24
N THR A 799 -26.77 -27.22 12.84
CA THR A 799 -27.39 -27.46 14.16
C THR A 799 -26.69 -26.65 15.25
N ALA A 800 -25.37 -26.48 15.18
CA ALA A 800 -24.60 -25.66 16.12
C ALA A 800 -24.99 -24.18 16.06
N LEU A 801 -25.02 -23.57 14.86
CA LEU A 801 -25.41 -22.17 14.65
C LEU A 801 -26.85 -21.91 15.07
N LYS A 802 -27.78 -22.81 14.76
CA LYS A 802 -29.18 -22.68 15.19
C LYS A 802 -29.33 -22.71 16.72
N ALA A 803 -28.57 -23.57 17.39
CA ALA A 803 -28.52 -23.61 18.85
C ALA A 803 -27.89 -22.34 19.44
N ALA A 804 -26.82 -21.84 18.83
CA ALA A 804 -26.13 -20.61 19.25
C ALA A 804 -27.04 -19.38 19.13
N LEU A 805 -27.69 -19.19 17.97
CA LEU A 805 -28.65 -18.11 17.73
C LEU A 805 -29.80 -18.16 18.76
N GLY A 806 -30.32 -19.35 19.06
CA GLY A 806 -31.38 -19.53 20.07
C GLY A 806 -30.93 -19.25 21.51
N GLU A 807 -29.70 -19.60 21.87
CA GLU A 807 -29.12 -19.30 23.20
C GLU A 807 -28.88 -17.80 23.36
N MET A 808 -28.27 -17.16 22.37
CA MET A 808 -27.95 -15.74 22.38
C MET A 808 -29.23 -14.88 22.34
N ALA A 809 -30.20 -15.19 21.48
CA ALA A 809 -31.48 -14.50 21.44
C ALA A 809 -32.23 -14.55 22.80
N ARG A 810 -32.22 -15.70 23.48
CA ARG A 810 -32.82 -15.84 24.83
C ARG A 810 -32.14 -14.94 25.84
N ARG A 811 -30.81 -14.89 25.83
CA ARG A 811 -29.99 -14.02 26.67
C ARG A 811 -30.19 -12.54 26.35
N GLY A 812 -30.43 -12.19 25.09
CA GLY A 812 -30.76 -10.84 24.64
C GLY A 812 -32.11 -10.35 25.12
N ALA A 813 -33.09 -11.25 25.19
CA ALA A 813 -34.41 -10.92 25.74
C ALA A 813 -34.35 -10.62 27.24
N GLU A 814 -33.41 -11.22 27.98
CA GLU A 814 -33.22 -10.99 29.42
C GLU A 814 -32.33 -9.76 29.70
N ASP A 815 -31.32 -9.55 28.87
CA ASP A 815 -30.32 -8.48 29.01
C ASP A 815 -29.91 -7.98 27.62
N PRO A 816 -30.17 -6.70 27.28
CA PRO A 816 -29.98 -6.18 25.93
C PRO A 816 -28.52 -5.78 25.60
N ARG A 817 -27.53 -6.27 26.35
CA ARG A 817 -26.10 -6.00 26.02
C ARG A 817 -25.70 -6.60 24.66
N PRO A 818 -24.63 -6.08 24.00
CA PRO A 818 -24.20 -6.50 22.68
C PRO A 818 -23.78 -7.97 22.64
N GLN A 819 -23.94 -8.58 21.48
CA GLN A 819 -23.78 -10.02 21.30
C GLN A 819 -23.11 -10.34 19.98
N LEU A 820 -22.29 -11.38 19.97
CA LEU A 820 -21.63 -11.89 18.78
C LEU A 820 -21.56 -13.41 18.84
N ILE A 821 -21.79 -14.05 17.70
CA ILE A 821 -21.45 -15.45 17.47
C ILE A 821 -20.28 -15.47 16.50
N VAL A 822 -19.24 -16.25 16.82
CA VAL A 822 -18.08 -16.48 15.96
C VAL A 822 -18.06 -17.94 15.57
N LEU A 823 -18.07 -18.27 14.29
CA LEU A 823 -17.80 -19.60 13.77
C LEU A 823 -16.37 -19.64 13.23
N VAL A 824 -15.53 -20.54 13.74
CA VAL A 824 -14.16 -20.78 13.26
C VAL A 824 -14.15 -22.14 12.57
N THR A 825 -13.92 -22.20 11.26
CA THR A 825 -14.07 -23.43 10.44
C THR A 825 -13.11 -23.43 9.24
N ASP A 826 -13.02 -24.56 8.54
CA ASP A 826 -12.31 -24.74 7.27
C ASP A 826 -13.24 -24.81 6.05
N ASP A 827 -14.56 -24.63 6.24
CA ASP A 827 -15.59 -24.66 5.17
C ASP A 827 -15.78 -26.05 4.51
N GLU A 828 -15.17 -27.13 5.01
CA GLU A 828 -15.35 -28.47 4.39
C GLU A 828 -16.82 -28.95 4.47
N ASP A 829 -17.48 -28.68 5.60
CA ASP A 829 -18.84 -29.15 5.92
C ASP A 829 -19.97 -28.19 5.49
N ASP A 830 -19.66 -27.24 4.61
CA ASP A 830 -20.60 -26.18 4.19
C ASP A 830 -21.71 -26.64 3.25
N ASP A 831 -21.60 -27.86 2.70
CA ASP A 831 -22.71 -28.51 2.03
C ASP A 831 -23.93 -28.69 2.97
N ARG A 832 -23.68 -28.81 4.28
CA ARG A 832 -24.70 -28.83 5.34
C ARG A 832 -25.32 -27.46 5.59
N LEU A 833 -24.68 -26.37 5.14
CA LEU A 833 -25.19 -24.99 5.13
C LEU A 833 -25.82 -24.59 3.78
N ARG A 834 -26.41 -25.52 3.01
CA ARG A 834 -27.07 -25.21 1.73
C ARG A 834 -28.59 -25.43 1.73
N GLY A 835 -29.25 -24.85 0.72
CA GLY A 835 -30.67 -25.07 0.43
C GLY A 835 -31.63 -24.61 1.55
N ALA A 836 -32.51 -25.51 1.99
CA ALA A 836 -33.52 -25.20 3.00
C ALA A 836 -32.92 -24.90 4.38
N ARG A 837 -31.78 -25.54 4.72
CA ARG A 837 -31.06 -25.31 5.98
C ARG A 837 -30.49 -23.89 6.04
N LEU A 838 -29.86 -23.44 4.95
CA LEU A 838 -29.38 -22.05 4.85
C LEU A 838 -30.54 -21.06 4.98
N THR A 839 -31.65 -21.30 4.27
CA THR A 839 -32.79 -20.39 4.31
C THR A 839 -33.34 -20.23 5.73
N ASP A 840 -33.47 -21.34 6.47
CA ASP A 840 -33.89 -21.34 7.87
C ASP A 840 -32.89 -20.61 8.80
N LEU A 841 -31.57 -20.77 8.60
CA LEU A 841 -30.57 -20.01 9.34
C LEU A 841 -30.61 -18.51 9.05
N LEU A 842 -30.75 -18.12 7.77
CA LEU A 842 -30.82 -16.70 7.39
C LEU A 842 -32.05 -16.02 8.00
N ASP A 843 -33.18 -16.72 8.08
CA ASP A 843 -34.38 -16.20 8.73
C ASP A 843 -34.19 -16.09 10.25
N ALA A 844 -33.60 -17.11 10.89
CA ALA A 844 -33.27 -17.07 12.32
C ALA A 844 -32.26 -15.96 12.66
N ALA A 845 -31.26 -15.73 11.81
CA ALA A 845 -30.28 -14.66 11.97
C ALA A 845 -30.92 -13.27 11.89
N ARG A 846 -31.81 -13.05 10.92
CA ARG A 846 -32.56 -11.78 10.77
C ARG A 846 -33.52 -11.52 11.92
N GLU A 847 -34.17 -12.57 12.44
CA GLU A 847 -35.07 -12.46 13.58
C GLU A 847 -34.33 -12.24 14.91
N GLY A 848 -33.21 -12.94 15.12
CA GLY A 848 -32.42 -12.87 16.35
C GLY A 848 -31.63 -11.58 16.52
N GLN A 849 -31.29 -10.90 15.41
CA GLN A 849 -30.46 -9.69 15.39
C GLN A 849 -29.12 -9.86 16.14
N VAL A 850 -28.58 -11.08 16.16
CA VAL A 850 -27.24 -11.38 16.71
C VAL A 850 -26.28 -11.52 15.53
N PRO A 851 -25.29 -10.61 15.38
CA PRO A 851 -24.25 -10.73 14.37
C PRO A 851 -23.53 -12.08 14.44
N VAL A 852 -23.30 -12.67 13.27
CA VAL A 852 -22.51 -13.90 13.10
C VAL A 852 -21.27 -13.56 12.29
N VAL A 853 -20.10 -13.78 12.89
CA VAL A 853 -18.81 -13.71 12.20
C VAL A 853 -18.37 -15.12 11.83
N THR A 854 -18.08 -15.34 10.56
CA THR A 854 -17.51 -16.59 10.06
C THR A 854 -16.03 -16.34 9.78
N ALA A 855 -15.17 -17.15 10.40
CA ALA A 855 -13.72 -17.05 10.37
C ALA A 855 -13.17 -18.34 9.74
N ILE A 856 -12.83 -18.27 8.47
CA ILE A 856 -12.54 -19.42 7.62
C ILE A 856 -11.03 -19.55 7.46
N LEU A 857 -10.48 -20.69 7.86
CA LEU A 857 -9.03 -20.96 7.86
C LEU A 857 -8.49 -21.33 6.47
N GLU A 858 -9.38 -21.51 5.49
CA GLU A 858 -9.08 -21.59 4.07
C GLU A 858 -9.55 -20.32 3.33
N GLY A 859 -8.99 -19.99 2.16
CA GLY A 859 -9.26 -18.71 1.48
C GLY A 859 -10.17 -18.84 0.25
N GLY A 860 -10.97 -17.81 -0.05
CA GLY A 860 -11.86 -17.75 -1.22
C GLY A 860 -13.31 -18.13 -0.93
N THR A 861 -13.65 -18.33 0.33
CA THR A 861 -14.93 -18.83 0.84
C THR A 861 -15.83 -17.71 1.35
N CYS A 862 -15.27 -16.50 1.53
CA CYS A 862 -16.05 -15.28 1.78
C CYS A 862 -16.55 -14.57 0.50
N ASP A 863 -16.45 -15.23 -0.65
CA ASP A 863 -16.96 -14.71 -1.92
C ASP A 863 -18.49 -14.51 -1.90
N ARG A 864 -18.94 -13.47 -2.62
CA ARG A 864 -20.34 -13.08 -2.64
C ARG A 864 -21.24 -14.22 -3.14
N GLY A 865 -22.05 -14.76 -2.23
CA GLY A 865 -23.05 -15.78 -2.54
C GLY A 865 -22.80 -17.13 -1.89
N GLU A 866 -21.60 -17.34 -1.33
CA GLU A 866 -21.30 -18.52 -0.50
C GLU A 866 -22.10 -18.50 0.81
N PRO A 867 -22.36 -19.67 1.43
CA PRO A 867 -23.26 -19.77 2.58
C PRO A 867 -22.84 -18.92 3.77
N ASP A 868 -21.55 -18.95 4.13
CA ASP A 868 -20.96 -18.15 5.21
C ASP A 868 -21.10 -16.64 4.97
N ALA A 869 -20.71 -16.16 3.79
CA ALA A 869 -20.85 -14.76 3.41
C ALA A 869 -22.32 -14.29 3.49
N ARG A 870 -23.26 -15.13 3.06
CA ARG A 870 -24.70 -14.84 3.13
C ARG A 870 -25.23 -14.83 4.56
N LEU A 871 -24.72 -15.71 5.42
CA LEU A 871 -25.09 -15.77 6.84
C LEU A 871 -24.57 -14.55 7.60
N ALA A 872 -23.30 -14.20 7.39
CA ALA A 872 -22.71 -12.98 7.91
C ALA A 872 -23.50 -11.74 7.45
N GLU A 873 -23.80 -11.61 6.15
CA GLU A 873 -24.60 -10.49 5.61
C GLU A 873 -26.01 -10.43 6.22
N ALA A 874 -26.70 -11.56 6.36
CA ALA A 874 -28.06 -11.59 6.89
C ALA A 874 -28.15 -11.33 8.39
N SER A 875 -27.11 -11.67 9.14
CA SER A 875 -27.00 -11.40 10.59
C SER A 875 -26.45 -10.01 10.89
N GLY A 876 -25.86 -9.32 9.91
CA GLY A 876 -25.13 -8.07 10.11
C GLY A 876 -23.73 -8.28 10.70
N GLY A 877 -23.15 -9.47 10.59
CA GLY A 877 -21.76 -9.76 10.95
C GLY A 877 -20.80 -9.64 9.76
N ARG A 878 -19.66 -10.32 9.82
CA ARG A 878 -18.63 -10.35 8.76
C ARG A 878 -18.16 -11.76 8.44
N CYS A 879 -17.84 -11.99 7.18
CA CYS A 879 -17.09 -13.16 6.76
C CYS A 879 -15.63 -12.74 6.65
N LEU A 880 -14.76 -13.48 7.32
CA LEU A 880 -13.32 -13.30 7.34
C LEU A 880 -12.70 -14.61 6.84
N ASP A 881 -11.83 -14.56 5.85
CA ASP A 881 -11.07 -15.72 5.40
C ASP A 881 -9.57 -15.39 5.34
N THR A 882 -8.73 -16.34 4.91
CA THR A 882 -7.28 -16.11 4.77
C THR A 882 -6.89 -15.14 3.63
N GLY A 883 -7.86 -14.65 2.87
CA GLY A 883 -7.70 -13.50 1.98
C GLY A 883 -7.60 -12.17 2.73
N ASP A 884 -8.17 -12.09 3.93
CA ASP A 884 -8.08 -10.97 4.88
C ASP A 884 -7.11 -11.29 6.05
N ASP A 885 -6.77 -10.31 6.90
CA ASP A 885 -6.14 -10.61 8.21
C ASP A 885 -7.18 -11.22 9.16
N LEU A 886 -7.39 -12.53 9.01
CA LEU A 886 -8.37 -13.31 9.76
C LEU A 886 -8.27 -13.09 11.28
N VAL A 887 -7.05 -13.06 11.82
CA VAL A 887 -6.82 -12.95 13.28
C VAL A 887 -7.09 -11.54 13.77
N ALA A 888 -6.55 -10.52 13.08
CA ALA A 888 -6.80 -9.14 13.47
C ALA A 888 -8.27 -8.78 13.27
N GLY A 889 -8.84 -9.09 12.10
CA GLY A 889 -10.25 -8.86 11.78
C GLY A 889 -11.19 -9.50 12.79
N LEU A 890 -10.90 -10.74 13.22
CA LEU A 890 -11.69 -11.43 14.23
C LEU A 890 -11.53 -10.79 15.61
N ARG A 891 -10.30 -10.48 16.02
CA ARG A 891 -10.05 -9.76 17.29
C ARG A 891 -10.80 -8.43 17.32
N ASP A 892 -10.89 -7.73 16.20
CA ASP A 892 -11.62 -6.47 16.12
C ASP A 892 -13.13 -6.67 16.27
N GLU A 893 -13.68 -7.73 15.69
CA GLU A 893 -15.11 -8.07 15.87
C GLU A 893 -15.44 -8.38 17.31
N VAL A 894 -14.56 -9.14 17.94
CA VAL A 894 -14.68 -9.50 19.35
C VAL A 894 -14.57 -8.25 20.23
N SER A 895 -13.59 -7.38 19.96
CA SER A 895 -13.39 -6.12 20.70
C SER A 895 -14.57 -5.17 20.55
N ARG A 896 -15.14 -5.04 19.35
CA ARG A 896 -16.33 -4.19 19.14
C ARG A 896 -17.57 -4.68 19.87
N THR A 897 -17.69 -6.00 20.05
CA THR A 897 -18.83 -6.57 20.77
C THR A 897 -18.71 -6.33 22.27
N GLY A 898 -17.49 -6.33 22.80
CA GLY A 898 -17.24 -6.05 24.21
C GLY A 898 -15.84 -5.51 24.43
N THR A 899 -15.77 -4.36 25.11
CA THR A 899 -14.51 -3.83 25.65
C THR A 899 -14.59 -3.61 27.16
N GLY A 900 -15.57 -4.19 27.88
CA GLY A 900 -15.96 -3.76 29.23
C GLY A 900 -14.78 -3.69 30.22
N ARG A 901 -14.13 -2.52 30.31
CA ARG A 901 -13.01 -2.25 31.24
C ARG A 901 -13.59 -2.00 32.63
N GLU A 902 -12.86 -2.38 33.68
CA GLU A 902 -13.31 -2.20 35.08
C GLU A 902 -13.65 -0.75 35.43
#